data_AF-A0A319EAP6-F1
#
_entry.id   AF-A0A319EAP6-F1
#
_cell.length_a   1.000
_cell.length_b   1.000
_cell.length_c   1.000
_cell.angle_alpha   90.00
_cell.angle_beta   90.00
_cell.angle_gamma   90.00
#
_symmetry.space_group_name_H-M   'P 1'
#
loop_
_entity.id
_entity.type
_entity.pdbx_description
1 polymer ?
#
loop_
_entity_poly.entity_id
_entity_poly.type
_entity_poly.pdbx_seq_one_letter_code
_entity_poly.pdbx_strand_id
1 'polypeptide(L)'
;MLVGTVCALLAAVLGFLPSVTAATCDASSQSITRVIGYYDSGAVSRPCAAMMPYFFPQGIYSHIYFASGSIHPDTFEVVPSAARDKKLYPYLAMLHTRDLGQELWLSIGGRAFSDNGAPTATTFSDLAAADIIQQNVFFTSLIRFMHTYHFVGVDIDWEYPVASDRNGRAEDYANYPKFLANLKAVLDEYKFGLSITLPTSDRYLQHFDLASIEPSVDWFNFMSYDLHGTWHIGDEWNGAVNAHTNLTEIKNALDLLWRRNVHPFKVNMDMSFHGRSFTLADPSCTEPGCAFLSGGDAGECSMSAGTLFNSEINRMIHQDNLTPTLDSDAVVKTLTWNTDQWVSYDDQDTWKIKADFAKSQCLGGVFVRSVDEDDRNHTFSKGLMAALGNELNLDVTNGLTKVAFNELSAKTGSRSQSSHSQYCRFANCGAACPNGFTEIPRAGETSQIMQDPTGCPPDSDQTQTLCCPTSSKVPTCQWRGSQGTGECTGECNSDEAEVGTSTAGCTSGHQSACCSITKSTEPWSRCQWTPTCKGDNTCTSGYDHFVVGSRQGWGGRQSCSGGEHYNYCCSGSSVPDIFSKCDWTALPFGDYCSASCPADSIRIAGQSVSFRTDQTNPHGYSYGNEAYCCSGAKQVSTPQSSASTVLKEQTAEEFRGYLQQFLANPVIPEGLADRVAAAL
;
A
#
# COMPACT_ATOMS: atom_id res chain seq x y z
N MET A 1 -18.35 -60.23 -36.11
CA MET A 1 -17.63 -58.96 -36.36
C MET A 1 -18.48 -57.70 -36.20
N LEU A 2 -19.83 -57.76 -36.12
CA LEU A 2 -20.66 -56.56 -35.93
C LEU A 2 -20.92 -56.13 -34.48
N VAL A 3 -20.64 -56.97 -33.47
CA VAL A 3 -20.95 -56.65 -32.06
C VAL A 3 -19.81 -55.87 -31.38
N GLY A 4 -18.55 -56.09 -31.79
CA GLY A 4 -17.39 -55.40 -31.22
C GLY A 4 -17.29 -53.92 -31.63
N THR A 5 -17.71 -53.59 -32.85
CA THR A 5 -17.64 -52.22 -33.37
C THR A 5 -18.72 -51.31 -32.77
N VAL A 6 -19.87 -51.86 -32.36
CA VAL A 6 -20.95 -51.10 -31.72
C VAL A 6 -20.61 -50.73 -30.27
N CYS A 7 -19.90 -51.59 -29.53
CA CYS A 7 -19.41 -51.24 -28.18
C CYS A 7 -18.30 -50.17 -28.20
N ALA A 8 -17.42 -50.16 -29.21
CA ALA A 8 -16.38 -49.14 -29.34
C ALA A 8 -16.96 -47.76 -29.73
N LEU A 9 -18.03 -47.73 -30.53
CA LEU A 9 -18.76 -46.50 -30.87
C LEU A 9 -19.61 -45.98 -29.70
N LEU A 10 -20.19 -46.86 -28.87
CA LEU A 10 -20.90 -46.44 -27.65
C LEU A 10 -19.96 -45.85 -26.59
N ALA A 11 -18.72 -46.34 -26.47
CA ALA A 11 -17.71 -45.75 -25.59
C ALA A 11 -17.16 -44.40 -26.11
N ALA A 12 -17.24 -44.14 -27.41
CA ALA A 12 -16.86 -42.86 -28.01
C ALA A 12 -18.00 -41.81 -27.99
N VAL A 13 -19.26 -42.26 -27.96
CA VAL A 13 -20.46 -41.39 -27.85
C VAL A 13 -20.84 -41.12 -26.39
N LEU A 14 -20.57 -42.06 -25.49
CA LEU A 14 -20.58 -41.82 -24.03
C LEU A 14 -19.18 -41.36 -23.63
N GLY A 15 -18.85 -40.11 -23.93
CA GLY A 15 -17.59 -39.49 -23.54
C GLY A 15 -17.37 -39.60 -22.03
N PHE A 16 -16.64 -40.63 -21.60
CA PHE A 16 -15.89 -40.58 -20.36
C PHE A 16 -14.81 -39.53 -20.59
N LEU A 17 -15.18 -38.26 -20.35
CA LEU A 17 -14.21 -37.21 -20.08
C LEU A 17 -13.22 -37.78 -19.06
N PRO A 18 -11.90 -37.72 -19.31
CA PRO A 18 -10.94 -38.16 -18.32
C PRO A 18 -11.26 -37.44 -17.01
N SER A 19 -11.46 -38.20 -15.94
CA SER A 19 -11.69 -37.63 -14.61
C SER A 19 -10.44 -36.84 -14.24
N VAL A 20 -10.52 -35.52 -14.36
CA VAL A 20 -9.47 -34.63 -13.85
C VAL A 20 -9.51 -34.75 -12.34
N THR A 21 -8.44 -35.29 -11.77
CA THR A 21 -8.27 -35.38 -10.33
C THR A 21 -7.75 -34.03 -9.86
N ALA A 22 -8.59 -33.28 -9.16
CA ALA A 22 -8.17 -32.04 -8.51
C ALA A 22 -6.99 -32.34 -7.58
N ALA A 23 -5.99 -31.45 -7.54
CA ALA A 23 -4.91 -31.62 -6.59
C ALA A 23 -5.46 -31.50 -5.17
N THR A 24 -5.11 -32.47 -4.32
CA THR A 24 -5.52 -32.47 -2.92
C THR A 24 -4.29 -32.29 -2.05
N CYS A 25 -4.34 -31.30 -1.16
CA CYS A 25 -3.34 -31.06 -0.14
C CYS A 25 -3.93 -31.34 1.26
N ASP A 26 -3.08 -31.74 2.19
CA ASP A 26 -3.46 -31.80 3.61
C ASP A 26 -3.53 -30.37 4.14
N ALA A 27 -4.76 -29.89 4.39
CA ALA A 27 -5.03 -28.53 4.83
C ALA A 27 -4.31 -28.17 6.14
N SER A 28 -4.02 -29.15 7.00
CA SER A 28 -3.30 -28.93 8.26
C SER A 28 -1.82 -28.64 8.08
N SER A 29 -1.25 -29.07 6.95
CA SER A 29 0.16 -28.87 6.59
C SER A 29 0.40 -27.65 5.70
N GLN A 30 -0.66 -27.07 5.13
CA GLN A 30 -0.58 -25.94 4.20
C GLN A 30 -0.78 -24.60 4.91
N SER A 31 0.08 -23.65 4.59
CA SER A 31 -0.05 -22.25 4.98
C SER A 31 -0.33 -21.39 3.75
N ILE A 32 -1.35 -20.53 3.82
CA ILE A 32 -1.61 -19.52 2.79
C ILE A 32 -0.99 -18.21 3.27
N THR A 33 0.15 -17.84 2.69
CA THR A 33 0.89 -16.62 3.04
C THR A 33 0.68 -15.49 2.04
N ARG A 34 0.29 -15.81 0.80
CA ARG A 34 -0.13 -14.83 -0.20
C ARG A 34 -1.58 -14.44 0.07
N VAL A 35 -1.73 -13.31 0.75
CA VAL A 35 -3.00 -12.61 0.99
C VAL A 35 -2.95 -11.29 0.22
N ILE A 36 -3.84 -11.12 -0.75
CA ILE A 36 -3.86 -9.95 -1.63
C ILE A 36 -5.04 -9.05 -1.25
N GLY A 37 -4.80 -7.75 -1.03
CA GLY A 37 -5.83 -6.78 -0.71
C GLY A 37 -6.01 -5.79 -1.85
N TYR A 38 -7.16 -5.80 -2.52
CA TYR A 38 -7.51 -4.74 -3.46
C TYR A 38 -7.92 -3.48 -2.68
N TYR A 39 -7.38 -2.34 -3.08
CA TYR A 39 -7.72 -1.02 -2.57
C TYR A 39 -8.39 -0.22 -3.68
N ASP A 40 -9.69 0.04 -3.57
CA ASP A 40 -10.43 0.84 -4.54
C ASP A 40 -10.11 2.34 -4.37
N SER A 41 -9.65 3.00 -5.43
CA SER A 41 -9.33 4.43 -5.45
C SER A 41 -10.56 5.31 -5.24
N GLY A 42 -11.76 4.79 -5.48
CA GLY A 42 -13.05 5.38 -5.15
C GLY A 42 -13.27 5.57 -3.65
N ALA A 43 -12.66 4.73 -2.81
CA ALA A 43 -12.87 4.70 -1.36
C ALA A 43 -12.62 6.05 -0.68
N VAL A 44 -11.64 6.82 -1.14
CA VAL A 44 -11.29 8.13 -0.55
C VAL A 44 -12.40 9.17 -0.68
N SER A 45 -13.38 8.94 -1.55
CA SER A 45 -14.51 9.85 -1.80
C SER A 45 -15.85 9.32 -1.31
N ARG A 46 -15.85 8.16 -0.66
CA ARG A 46 -17.07 7.61 -0.06
C ARG A 46 -17.54 8.54 1.07
N PRO A 47 -18.84 8.85 1.18
CA PRO A 47 -19.32 9.80 2.18
C PRO A 47 -19.26 9.28 3.61
N CYS A 48 -19.23 7.95 3.79
CA CYS A 48 -18.89 7.34 5.08
C CYS A 48 -17.91 6.19 4.90
N ALA A 49 -17.20 5.86 5.99
CA ALA A 49 -16.11 4.89 5.98
C ALA A 49 -15.11 5.10 4.82
N ALA A 50 -14.84 6.37 4.45
CA ALA A 50 -13.81 6.67 3.48
C ALA A 50 -12.46 6.14 3.98
N MET A 51 -11.80 5.31 3.18
CA MET A 51 -10.48 4.79 3.51
C MET A 51 -9.44 5.56 2.71
N MET A 52 -8.60 6.32 3.42
CA MET A 52 -7.38 6.86 2.85
C MET A 52 -6.28 5.78 2.84
N PRO A 53 -5.29 5.86 1.94
CA PRO A 53 -4.22 4.85 1.85
C PRO A 53 -3.51 4.54 3.19
N TYR A 54 -3.31 5.54 4.04
CA TYR A 54 -2.65 5.35 5.34
C TYR A 54 -3.50 4.62 6.39
N PHE A 55 -4.80 4.41 6.13
CA PHE A 55 -5.68 3.54 6.92
C PHE A 55 -5.71 2.10 6.39
N PHE A 56 -4.98 1.77 5.33
CA PHE A 56 -4.92 0.39 4.86
C PHE A 56 -4.35 -0.52 5.96
N PRO A 57 -5.00 -1.66 6.29
CA PRO A 57 -4.54 -2.58 7.32
C PRO A 57 -3.16 -3.14 7.00
N GLN A 58 -2.17 -2.87 7.85
CA GLN A 58 -0.79 -3.33 7.64
C GLN A 58 -0.50 -4.64 8.40
N GLY A 59 0.45 -5.45 7.92
CA GLY A 59 0.83 -6.71 8.56
C GLY A 59 -0.13 -7.86 8.33
N ILE A 60 -1.11 -7.66 7.45
CA ILE A 60 -2.17 -8.62 7.11
C ILE A 60 -2.01 -9.07 5.66
N TYR A 61 -1.89 -8.10 4.75
CA TYR A 61 -1.77 -8.37 3.34
C TYR A 61 -0.29 -8.56 2.97
N SER A 62 -0.03 -9.48 2.06
CA SER A 62 1.28 -9.67 1.42
C SER A 62 1.40 -8.83 0.15
N HIS A 63 0.29 -8.58 -0.54
CA HIS A 63 0.24 -7.70 -1.70
C HIS A 63 -0.92 -6.70 -1.55
N ILE A 64 -0.68 -5.42 -1.86
CA ILE A 64 -1.70 -4.39 -2.00
C ILE A 64 -1.89 -4.15 -3.49
N TYR A 65 -3.11 -4.33 -3.99
CA TYR A 65 -3.45 -4.05 -5.37
C TYR A 65 -4.19 -2.71 -5.41
N PHE A 66 -3.56 -1.67 -5.94
CA PHE A 66 -4.26 -0.41 -6.20
C PHE A 66 -5.21 -0.61 -7.38
N ALA A 67 -6.51 -0.52 -7.12
CA ALA A 67 -7.58 -0.65 -8.10
C ALA A 67 -8.23 0.73 -8.32
N SER A 68 -8.17 1.37 -9.48
CA SER A 68 -7.50 0.89 -10.70
C SER A 68 -6.63 1.96 -11.33
N GLY A 69 -5.59 1.52 -12.04
CA GLY A 69 -5.01 2.25 -13.16
C GLY A 69 -5.88 2.10 -14.42
N SER A 70 -5.54 2.87 -15.46
CA SER A 70 -6.27 2.90 -16.73
C SER A 70 -5.28 2.98 -17.90
N ILE A 71 -5.81 2.87 -19.11
CA ILE A 71 -5.08 2.92 -20.39
C ILE A 71 -5.72 4.01 -21.22
N HIS A 72 -4.92 4.94 -21.73
CA HIS A 72 -5.43 5.94 -22.65
C HIS A 72 -5.86 5.26 -23.96
N PRO A 73 -7.13 5.40 -24.39
CA PRO A 73 -7.69 4.59 -25.49
C PRO A 73 -6.97 4.79 -26.82
N ASP A 74 -6.49 6.02 -27.10
CA ASP A 74 -5.85 6.33 -28.39
C ASP A 74 -4.34 6.06 -28.44
N THR A 75 -3.64 6.17 -27.31
CA THR A 75 -2.17 6.12 -27.25
C THR A 75 -1.64 4.84 -26.63
N PHE A 76 -2.51 4.09 -25.94
CA PHE A 76 -2.17 2.96 -25.08
C PHE A 76 -1.21 3.27 -23.92
N GLU A 77 -1.00 4.55 -23.59
CA GLU A 77 -0.21 4.89 -22.41
C GLU A 77 -0.97 4.55 -21.13
N VAL A 78 -0.26 4.00 -20.14
CA VAL A 78 -0.79 3.81 -18.79
C VAL A 78 -1.02 5.16 -18.13
N VAL A 79 -2.24 5.36 -17.64
CA VAL A 79 -2.67 6.60 -16.99
C VAL A 79 -3.41 6.29 -15.69
N PRO A 80 -3.45 7.22 -14.72
CA PRO A 80 -4.34 7.10 -13.57
C PRO A 80 -5.80 7.09 -14.02
N SER A 81 -6.66 6.30 -13.36
CA SER A 81 -8.11 6.31 -13.63
C SER A 81 -8.74 7.66 -13.30
N ALA A 82 -8.30 8.31 -12.22
CA ALA A 82 -8.65 9.69 -11.92
C ALA A 82 -7.40 10.53 -11.61
N ALA A 83 -7.46 11.84 -11.93
CA ALA A 83 -6.35 12.77 -11.70
C ALA A 83 -5.90 12.82 -10.21
N ARG A 84 -6.82 12.57 -9.28
CA ARG A 84 -6.56 12.51 -7.83
C ARG A 84 -5.72 11.29 -7.43
N ASP A 85 -5.78 10.20 -8.18
CA ASP A 85 -5.15 8.92 -7.82
C ASP A 85 -3.62 9.04 -7.79
N LYS A 86 -3.06 9.96 -8.59
CA LYS A 86 -1.62 10.34 -8.54
C LYS A 86 -1.16 10.71 -7.13
N LYS A 87 -2.04 11.27 -6.31
CA LYS A 87 -1.73 11.64 -4.92
C LYS A 87 -1.81 10.45 -3.98
N LEU A 88 -2.52 9.38 -4.34
CA LEU A 88 -2.74 8.21 -3.50
C LEU A 88 -1.59 7.21 -3.56
N TYR A 89 -0.97 7.04 -4.74
CA TYR A 89 0.10 6.05 -4.93
C TYR A 89 1.28 6.22 -3.95
N PRO A 90 1.83 7.44 -3.74
CA PRO A 90 2.93 7.61 -2.80
C PRO A 90 2.56 7.23 -1.36
N TYR A 91 1.31 7.42 -0.94
CA TYR A 91 0.87 7.05 0.41
C TYR A 91 0.81 5.54 0.61
N LEU A 92 0.35 4.77 -0.39
CA LEU A 92 0.43 3.31 -0.32
C LEU A 92 1.89 2.83 -0.37
N ALA A 93 2.72 3.43 -1.21
CA ALA A 93 4.14 3.09 -1.28
C ALA A 93 4.85 3.33 0.07
N MET A 94 4.45 4.35 0.82
CA MET A 94 4.96 4.60 2.17
C MET A 94 4.62 3.48 3.16
N LEU A 95 3.55 2.69 2.95
CA LEU A 95 3.21 1.57 3.83
C LEU A 95 4.30 0.50 3.85
N HIS A 96 5.04 0.34 2.75
CA HIS A 96 6.18 -0.57 2.66
C HIS A 96 7.28 -0.23 3.68
N THR A 97 7.37 1.02 4.14
CA THR A 97 8.36 1.39 5.18
C THR A 97 8.11 0.72 6.52
N ARG A 98 6.86 0.28 6.74
CA ARG A 98 6.38 -0.39 7.96
C ARG A 98 6.29 -1.90 7.73
N ASP A 99 5.77 -2.31 6.57
CA ASP A 99 5.74 -3.70 6.16
C ASP A 99 6.71 -3.96 4.99
N LEU A 100 7.97 -4.29 5.28
CA LEU A 100 8.99 -4.53 4.25
C LEU A 100 8.72 -5.78 3.39
N GLY A 101 7.78 -6.65 3.80
CA GLY A 101 7.35 -7.81 3.02
C GLY A 101 6.10 -7.54 2.18
N GLN A 102 5.48 -6.37 2.32
CA GLN A 102 4.29 -5.97 1.60
C GLN A 102 4.65 -5.47 0.21
N GLU A 103 4.15 -6.14 -0.82
CA GLU A 103 4.31 -5.69 -2.19
C GLU A 103 3.19 -4.75 -2.62
N LEU A 104 3.53 -3.73 -3.40
CA LEU A 104 2.55 -2.82 -3.99
C LEU A 104 2.40 -3.11 -5.50
N TRP A 105 1.18 -3.39 -5.92
CA TRP A 105 0.81 -3.79 -7.28
C TRP A 105 -0.25 -2.85 -7.86
N LEU A 106 -0.22 -2.67 -9.18
CA LEU A 106 -1.20 -1.87 -9.90
C LEU A 106 -2.19 -2.79 -10.61
N SER A 107 -3.48 -2.70 -10.31
CA SER A 107 -4.51 -3.35 -11.11
C SER A 107 -5.04 -2.40 -12.16
N ILE A 108 -5.08 -2.82 -13.43
CA ILE A 108 -5.57 -2.04 -14.57
C ILE A 108 -6.80 -2.70 -15.13
N GLY A 109 -7.89 -1.94 -15.28
CA GLY A 109 -9.16 -2.43 -15.81
C GLY A 109 -10.29 -2.41 -14.79
N GLY A 110 -10.95 -3.55 -14.62
CA GLY A 110 -12.17 -3.74 -13.84
C GLY A 110 -13.44 -3.46 -14.65
N ARG A 111 -14.58 -3.88 -14.10
CA ARG A 111 -15.88 -3.81 -14.78
C ARG A 111 -16.18 -2.49 -15.51
N ALA A 112 -16.05 -1.35 -14.85
CA ALA A 112 -16.38 -0.05 -15.47
C ALA A 112 -15.51 0.30 -16.69
N PHE A 113 -14.31 -0.30 -16.81
CA PHE A 113 -13.39 -0.05 -17.91
C PHE A 113 -13.93 -0.52 -19.26
N SER A 114 -14.69 -1.62 -19.27
CA SER A 114 -15.25 -2.26 -20.47
C SER A 114 -16.76 -2.02 -20.64
N ASP A 115 -17.35 -1.14 -19.84
CA ASP A 115 -18.78 -0.80 -19.93
C ASP A 115 -19.11 -0.12 -21.25
N ASN A 116 -20.31 -0.41 -21.76
CA ASN A 116 -20.82 0.21 -22.98
C ASN A 116 -20.87 1.74 -22.84
N GLY A 117 -20.23 2.44 -23.77
CA GLY A 117 -20.16 3.91 -23.77
C GLY A 117 -19.00 4.49 -22.95
N ALA A 118 -18.23 3.66 -22.22
CA ALA A 118 -16.97 4.11 -21.64
C ALA A 118 -15.97 4.46 -22.77
N PRO A 119 -15.16 5.52 -22.64
CA PRO A 119 -14.10 5.83 -23.61
C PRO A 119 -13.08 4.68 -23.80
N THR A 120 -12.98 3.80 -22.81
CA THR A 120 -12.06 2.67 -22.76
C THR A 120 -12.69 1.33 -23.18
N ALA A 121 -13.96 1.33 -23.61
CA ALA A 121 -14.75 0.12 -23.77
C ALA A 121 -14.05 -0.99 -24.59
N THR A 122 -13.39 -0.64 -25.69
CA THR A 122 -12.66 -1.57 -26.58
C THR A 122 -11.16 -1.62 -26.33
N THR A 123 -10.62 -0.81 -25.42
CA THR A 123 -9.18 -0.54 -25.33
C THR A 123 -8.34 -1.79 -25.07
N PHE A 124 -8.80 -2.74 -24.27
CA PHE A 124 -8.07 -4.00 -24.09
C PHE A 124 -8.04 -4.85 -25.37
N SER A 125 -9.16 -4.98 -26.08
CA SER A 125 -9.23 -5.72 -27.35
C SER A 125 -8.34 -5.05 -28.41
N ASP A 126 -8.40 -3.72 -28.50
CA ASP A 126 -7.57 -2.93 -29.42
C ASP A 126 -6.06 -3.10 -29.11
N LEU A 127 -5.68 -3.01 -27.83
CA LEU A 127 -4.28 -3.18 -27.40
C LEU A 127 -3.76 -4.60 -27.62
N ALA A 128 -4.57 -5.62 -27.31
CA ALA A 128 -4.17 -7.02 -27.50
C ALA A 128 -3.99 -7.35 -28.99
N ALA A 129 -4.81 -6.75 -29.87
CA ALA A 129 -4.74 -6.91 -31.32
C ALA A 129 -3.66 -6.03 -31.99
N ALA A 130 -3.17 -5.00 -31.30
CA ALA A 130 -2.20 -4.05 -31.83
C ALA A 130 -0.87 -4.72 -32.20
N ASP A 131 -0.14 -4.09 -33.13
CA ASP A 131 1.22 -4.55 -33.45
C ASP A 131 2.19 -4.31 -32.27
N ILE A 132 3.37 -4.93 -32.34
CA ILE A 132 4.35 -4.85 -31.25
C ILE A 132 4.84 -3.41 -31.00
N ILE A 133 4.83 -2.53 -32.01
CA ILE A 133 5.27 -1.14 -31.86
C ILE A 133 4.28 -0.38 -30.99
N GLN A 134 2.98 -0.58 -31.22
CA GLN A 134 1.91 0.00 -30.40
C GLN A 134 1.85 -0.62 -29.00
N GLN A 135 1.97 -1.96 -28.88
CA GLN A 135 2.06 -2.62 -27.57
C GLN A 135 3.24 -2.11 -26.74
N ASN A 136 4.38 -1.82 -27.39
CA ASN A 136 5.55 -1.25 -26.71
C ASN A 136 5.30 0.15 -26.10
N VAL A 137 4.32 0.92 -26.59
CA VAL A 137 3.92 2.18 -25.95
C VAL A 137 3.28 1.90 -24.59
N PHE A 138 2.38 0.91 -24.53
CA PHE A 138 1.83 0.43 -23.27
C PHE A 138 2.93 -0.12 -22.35
N PHE A 139 3.79 -1.03 -22.83
CA PHE A 139 4.85 -1.62 -22.00
C PHE A 139 5.79 -0.55 -21.43
N THR A 140 6.27 0.37 -22.28
CA THR A 140 7.20 1.42 -21.84
C THR A 140 6.54 2.38 -20.84
N SER A 141 5.30 2.78 -21.08
CA SER A 141 4.57 3.67 -20.16
C SER A 141 4.24 2.97 -18.84
N LEU A 142 3.87 1.69 -18.87
CA LEU A 142 3.65 0.86 -17.68
C LEU A 142 4.91 0.76 -16.83
N ILE A 143 6.06 0.38 -17.40
CA ILE A 143 7.32 0.29 -16.66
C ILE A 143 7.68 1.64 -16.03
N ARG A 144 7.52 2.75 -16.76
CA ARG A 144 7.74 4.10 -16.21
C ARG A 144 6.79 4.40 -15.05
N PHE A 145 5.51 4.07 -15.21
CA PHE A 145 4.50 4.28 -14.18
C PHE A 145 4.83 3.48 -12.92
N MET A 146 5.16 2.20 -13.08
CA MET A 146 5.52 1.30 -11.98
C MET A 146 6.75 1.79 -11.23
N HIS A 147 7.81 2.17 -11.93
CA HIS A 147 8.98 2.78 -11.29
C HIS A 147 8.68 4.11 -10.58
N THR A 148 7.87 4.97 -11.20
CA THR A 148 7.54 6.30 -10.64
C THR A 148 6.81 6.19 -9.30
N TYR A 149 5.96 5.17 -9.15
CA TYR A 149 5.10 5.00 -7.98
C TYR A 149 5.44 3.77 -7.13
N HIS A 150 6.60 3.15 -7.39
CA HIS A 150 7.13 2.00 -6.63
C HIS A 150 6.24 0.74 -6.67
N PHE A 151 5.53 0.51 -7.78
CA PHE A 151 4.86 -0.77 -8.01
C PHE A 151 5.88 -1.84 -8.41
N VAL A 152 5.68 -3.06 -7.92
CA VAL A 152 6.53 -4.23 -8.21
C VAL A 152 5.81 -5.29 -9.04
N GLY A 153 4.52 -5.10 -9.31
CA GLY A 153 3.77 -5.95 -10.23
C GLY A 153 2.52 -5.26 -10.78
N VAL A 154 1.96 -5.86 -11.81
CA VAL A 154 0.73 -5.41 -12.47
C VAL A 154 -0.29 -6.54 -12.53
N ASP A 155 -1.55 -6.19 -12.37
CA ASP A 155 -2.70 -7.07 -12.56
C ASP A 155 -3.53 -6.59 -13.73
N ILE A 156 -3.79 -7.46 -14.71
CA ILE A 156 -4.67 -7.15 -15.83
C ILE A 156 -6.07 -7.69 -15.53
N ASP A 157 -7.00 -6.78 -15.28
CA ASP A 157 -8.39 -7.06 -14.96
C ASP A 157 -9.29 -6.73 -16.15
N TRP A 158 -9.15 -7.50 -17.23
CA TRP A 158 -9.97 -7.35 -18.43
C TRP A 158 -11.30 -8.11 -18.30
N GLU A 159 -12.40 -7.36 -18.20
CA GLU A 159 -13.75 -7.90 -18.12
C GLU A 159 -14.62 -7.67 -19.37
N TYR A 160 -14.64 -8.53 -20.39
CA TYR A 160 -13.89 -9.78 -20.58
C TYR A 160 -13.50 -9.94 -22.06
N PRO A 161 -12.38 -10.64 -22.38
CA PRO A 161 -12.03 -10.95 -23.77
C PRO A 161 -13.15 -11.72 -24.46
N VAL A 162 -13.32 -11.51 -25.78
CA VAL A 162 -14.34 -12.15 -26.66
C VAL A 162 -15.81 -11.83 -26.34
N ALA A 163 -16.13 -11.52 -25.08
CA ALA A 163 -17.48 -11.28 -24.63
C ALA A 163 -18.08 -10.03 -25.28
N SER A 164 -18.96 -10.23 -26.27
CA SER A 164 -19.56 -9.13 -27.04
C SER A 164 -20.39 -8.16 -26.20
N ASP A 165 -21.00 -8.63 -25.10
CA ASP A 165 -21.72 -7.81 -24.11
C ASP A 165 -20.77 -6.94 -23.26
N ARG A 166 -19.46 -7.13 -23.43
CA ARG A 166 -18.36 -6.42 -22.77
C ARG A 166 -17.36 -5.84 -23.77
N ASN A 167 -17.79 -5.64 -25.03
CA ASN A 167 -16.99 -5.06 -26.11
C ASN A 167 -15.76 -5.89 -26.52
N GLY A 168 -15.71 -7.18 -26.18
CA GLY A 168 -14.72 -8.13 -26.68
C GLY A 168 -14.98 -8.58 -28.12
N ARG A 169 -13.95 -9.11 -28.77
CA ARG A 169 -13.95 -9.61 -30.16
C ARG A 169 -13.38 -11.04 -30.23
N ALA A 170 -13.78 -11.79 -31.26
CA ALA A 170 -13.42 -13.21 -31.38
C ALA A 170 -11.89 -13.44 -31.41
N GLU A 171 -11.15 -12.52 -32.01
CA GLU A 171 -9.69 -12.52 -32.08
C GLU A 171 -9.00 -12.38 -30.72
N ASP A 172 -9.69 -11.87 -29.69
CA ASP A 172 -9.12 -11.72 -28.33
C ASP A 172 -8.62 -13.05 -27.77
N TYR A 173 -9.31 -14.17 -28.07
CA TYR A 173 -8.92 -15.51 -27.60
C TYR A 173 -7.48 -15.85 -28.01
N ALA A 174 -7.08 -15.47 -29.23
CA ALA A 174 -5.73 -15.73 -29.75
C ALA A 174 -4.75 -14.58 -29.47
N ASN A 175 -5.25 -13.35 -29.31
CA ASN A 175 -4.42 -12.16 -29.13
C ASN A 175 -4.02 -11.94 -27.67
N TYR A 176 -4.92 -12.20 -26.72
CA TYR A 176 -4.66 -11.93 -25.31
C TYR A 176 -3.49 -12.76 -24.74
N PRO A 177 -3.36 -14.07 -25.00
CA PRO A 177 -2.20 -14.84 -24.54
C PRO A 177 -0.88 -14.33 -25.13
N LYS A 178 -0.88 -13.90 -26.40
CA LYS A 178 0.31 -13.34 -27.05
C LYS A 178 0.70 -12.00 -26.44
N PHE A 179 -0.27 -11.15 -26.19
CA PHE A 179 -0.08 -9.88 -25.50
C PHE A 179 0.52 -10.10 -24.10
N LEU A 180 -0.04 -11.03 -23.30
CA LEU A 180 0.48 -11.33 -21.97
C LEU A 180 1.90 -11.93 -22.02
N ALA A 181 2.21 -12.77 -23.00
CA ALA A 181 3.56 -13.31 -23.18
C ALA A 181 4.57 -12.20 -23.51
N ASN A 182 4.22 -11.26 -24.40
CA ASN A 182 5.05 -10.10 -24.71
C ASN A 182 5.24 -9.19 -23.49
N LEU A 183 4.15 -8.93 -22.76
CA LEU A 183 4.17 -8.13 -21.53
C LEU A 183 5.07 -8.78 -20.47
N LYS A 184 4.93 -10.09 -20.23
CA LYS A 184 5.74 -10.84 -19.27
C LYS A 184 7.22 -10.78 -19.61
N ALA A 185 7.59 -10.94 -20.88
CA ALA A 185 8.97 -10.85 -21.33
C ALA A 185 9.61 -9.49 -20.95
N VAL A 186 8.86 -8.39 -21.11
CA VAL A 186 9.34 -7.05 -20.70
C VAL A 186 9.39 -6.93 -19.18
N LEU A 187 8.37 -7.39 -18.45
CA LEU A 187 8.32 -7.29 -16.99
C LEU A 187 9.44 -8.09 -16.31
N ASP A 188 9.82 -9.25 -16.86
CA ASP A 188 10.89 -10.10 -16.33
C ASP A 188 12.27 -9.42 -16.37
N GLU A 189 12.53 -8.53 -17.35
CA GLU A 189 13.77 -7.72 -17.39
C GLU A 189 13.91 -6.81 -16.16
N TYR A 190 12.77 -6.38 -15.60
CA TYR A 190 12.68 -5.49 -14.43
C TYR A 190 12.34 -6.26 -13.14
N LYS A 191 12.17 -7.59 -13.23
CA LYS A 191 11.69 -8.46 -12.13
C LYS A 191 10.33 -8.02 -11.57
N PHE A 192 9.46 -7.52 -12.43
CA PHE A 192 8.10 -7.19 -12.06
C PHE A 192 7.17 -8.38 -12.24
N GLY A 193 6.19 -8.49 -11.35
CA GLY A 193 5.16 -9.51 -11.40
C GLY A 193 4.02 -9.19 -12.37
N LEU A 194 3.36 -10.23 -12.87
CA LEU A 194 2.18 -10.16 -13.71
C LEU A 194 1.11 -11.12 -13.18
N SER A 195 -0.05 -10.59 -12.80
CA SER A 195 -1.26 -11.38 -12.55
C SER A 195 -2.37 -11.00 -13.51
N ILE A 196 -3.39 -11.85 -13.59
CA ILE A 196 -4.66 -11.47 -14.21
C ILE A 196 -5.82 -11.89 -13.32
N THR A 197 -6.95 -11.22 -13.50
CA THR A 197 -8.21 -11.54 -12.83
C THR A 197 -9.07 -12.43 -13.72
N LEU A 198 -9.64 -13.51 -13.17
CA LEU A 198 -10.44 -14.50 -13.88
C LEU A 198 -11.89 -14.56 -13.35
N PRO A 199 -12.90 -14.68 -14.23
CA PRO A 199 -14.28 -14.90 -13.83
C PRO A 199 -14.53 -16.37 -13.43
N THR A 200 -15.54 -16.60 -12.60
CA THR A 200 -16.01 -17.95 -12.22
C THR A 200 -16.98 -18.57 -13.22
N SER A 201 -17.82 -17.76 -13.86
CA SER A 201 -18.81 -18.25 -14.82
C SER A 201 -18.16 -18.81 -16.07
N ASP A 202 -18.50 -20.05 -16.46
CA ASP A 202 -18.01 -20.64 -17.72
C ASP A 202 -18.40 -19.79 -18.94
N ARG A 203 -19.51 -19.03 -18.86
CA ARG A 203 -19.91 -18.06 -19.90
C ARG A 203 -18.75 -17.14 -20.29
N TYR A 204 -17.99 -16.64 -19.33
CA TYR A 204 -16.86 -15.74 -19.58
C TYR A 204 -15.52 -16.46 -19.52
N LEU A 205 -15.34 -17.43 -18.62
CA LEU A 205 -14.08 -18.14 -18.44
C LEU A 205 -13.65 -18.91 -19.70
N GLN A 206 -14.61 -19.41 -20.50
CA GLN A 206 -14.33 -20.07 -21.77
C GLN A 206 -13.59 -19.19 -22.79
N HIS A 207 -13.57 -17.86 -22.60
CA HIS A 207 -12.90 -16.91 -23.48
C HIS A 207 -11.42 -16.71 -23.15
N PHE A 208 -10.93 -17.33 -22.09
CA PHE A 208 -9.53 -17.30 -21.69
C PHE A 208 -8.83 -18.60 -22.13
N ASP A 209 -7.84 -18.50 -23.02
CA ASP A 209 -6.96 -19.63 -23.35
C ASP A 209 -5.97 -19.89 -22.22
N LEU A 210 -6.46 -20.47 -21.12
CA LEU A 210 -5.71 -20.61 -19.87
C LEU A 210 -4.40 -21.38 -20.04
N ALA A 211 -4.35 -22.37 -20.94
CA ALA A 211 -3.14 -23.14 -21.22
C ALA A 211 -2.03 -22.27 -21.83
N SER A 212 -2.40 -21.32 -22.69
CA SER A 212 -1.46 -20.37 -23.31
C SER A 212 -1.13 -19.20 -22.38
N ILE A 213 -2.05 -18.82 -21.48
CA ILE A 213 -1.89 -17.70 -20.56
C ILE A 213 -1.03 -18.08 -19.35
N GLU A 214 -1.26 -19.25 -18.75
CA GLU A 214 -0.65 -19.65 -17.49
C GLU A 214 0.89 -19.51 -17.43
N PRO A 215 1.66 -19.84 -18.49
CA PRO A 215 3.10 -19.64 -18.47
C PRO A 215 3.55 -18.19 -18.31
N SER A 216 2.70 -17.23 -18.69
CA SER A 216 3.03 -15.80 -18.72
C SER A 216 2.66 -15.07 -17.42
N VAL A 217 1.86 -15.68 -16.54
CA VAL A 217 1.39 -15.04 -15.32
C VAL A 217 1.99 -15.70 -14.08
N ASP A 218 2.27 -14.91 -13.05
CA ASP A 218 2.70 -15.41 -11.75
C ASP A 218 1.53 -16.05 -11.01
N TRP A 219 0.32 -15.48 -11.13
CA TRP A 219 -0.93 -16.05 -10.62
C TRP A 219 -2.20 -15.46 -11.23
N PHE A 220 -3.31 -16.13 -10.92
CA PHE A 220 -4.68 -15.77 -11.24
C PHE A 220 -5.44 -15.36 -9.98
N ASN A 221 -6.10 -14.22 -10.02
CA ASN A 221 -7.08 -13.83 -9.00
C ASN A 221 -8.47 -14.27 -9.47
N PHE A 222 -8.98 -15.37 -8.91
CA PHE A 222 -10.23 -15.98 -9.35
C PHE A 222 -11.41 -15.36 -8.59
N MET A 223 -12.28 -14.64 -9.28
CA MET A 223 -13.40 -13.88 -8.71
C MET A 223 -14.51 -14.79 -8.18
N SER A 224 -14.24 -15.49 -7.09
CA SER A 224 -15.13 -16.45 -6.42
C SER A 224 -16.21 -15.79 -5.56
N TYR A 225 -16.77 -14.71 -6.08
CA TYR A 225 -17.85 -13.89 -5.54
C TYR A 225 -18.75 -13.44 -6.70
N ASP A 226 -19.82 -12.71 -6.37
CA ASP A 226 -20.81 -12.24 -7.35
C ASP A 226 -21.39 -13.37 -8.23
N LEU A 227 -21.55 -14.56 -7.64
CA LEU A 227 -22.21 -15.68 -8.30
C LEU A 227 -23.71 -15.43 -8.49
N HIS A 228 -24.31 -14.71 -7.54
CA HIS A 228 -25.72 -14.34 -7.53
C HIS A 228 -25.88 -12.88 -7.14
N GLY A 229 -26.83 -12.20 -7.77
CA GLY A 229 -27.06 -10.76 -7.59
C GLY A 229 -28.32 -10.28 -8.31
N THR A 230 -28.55 -8.97 -8.25
CA THR A 230 -29.78 -8.33 -8.75
C THR A 230 -29.98 -8.45 -10.26
N TRP A 231 -28.91 -8.70 -11.02
CA TRP A 231 -28.95 -8.90 -12.47
C TRP A 231 -29.67 -10.19 -12.89
N HIS A 232 -29.99 -11.10 -11.96
CA HIS A 232 -30.83 -12.27 -12.23
C HIS A 232 -32.34 -12.01 -12.09
N ILE A 233 -32.77 -10.77 -11.79
CA ILE A 233 -34.20 -10.48 -11.62
C ILE A 233 -35.02 -10.92 -12.85
N GLY A 234 -36.07 -11.71 -12.61
CA GLY A 234 -36.94 -12.23 -13.66
C GLY A 234 -36.35 -13.37 -14.50
N ASP A 235 -35.16 -13.87 -14.19
CA ASP A 235 -34.61 -15.10 -14.78
C ASP A 235 -35.37 -16.33 -14.24
N GLU A 236 -35.79 -17.23 -15.12
CA GLU A 236 -36.57 -18.43 -14.76
C GLU A 236 -35.78 -19.42 -13.90
N TRP A 237 -34.45 -19.46 -14.06
CA TRP A 237 -33.56 -20.45 -13.44
C TRP A 237 -32.76 -19.85 -12.28
N ASN A 238 -32.39 -18.57 -12.39
CA ASN A 238 -31.53 -17.88 -11.43
C ASN A 238 -32.21 -16.70 -10.72
N GLY A 239 -33.48 -16.40 -11.02
CA GLY A 239 -34.23 -15.25 -10.49
C GLY A 239 -34.73 -15.39 -9.05
N ALA A 240 -33.94 -16.07 -8.23
CA ALA A 240 -34.18 -16.25 -6.80
C ALA A 240 -32.99 -15.75 -5.99
N VAL A 241 -33.23 -15.40 -4.72
CA VAL A 241 -32.15 -15.04 -3.78
C VAL A 241 -31.24 -16.24 -3.58
N ASN A 242 -29.94 -16.02 -3.63
CA ASN A 242 -28.94 -17.05 -3.39
C ASN A 242 -27.60 -16.41 -3.01
N ALA A 243 -26.69 -17.24 -2.49
CA ALA A 243 -25.44 -16.81 -1.91
C ALA A 243 -24.41 -16.39 -2.97
N HIS A 244 -23.94 -15.14 -2.93
CA HIS A 244 -22.98 -14.64 -3.93
C HIS A 244 -21.58 -15.29 -3.83
N THR A 245 -21.26 -15.97 -2.74
CA THR A 245 -20.00 -16.68 -2.48
C THR A 245 -20.24 -18.16 -2.13
N ASN A 246 -21.26 -18.79 -2.74
CA ASN A 246 -21.62 -20.18 -2.52
C ASN A 246 -20.45 -21.15 -2.80
N LEU A 247 -19.93 -21.80 -1.76
CA LEU A 247 -18.77 -22.68 -1.87
C LEU A 247 -18.99 -23.89 -2.78
N THR A 248 -20.22 -24.40 -2.91
CA THR A 248 -20.52 -25.51 -3.83
C THR A 248 -20.33 -25.09 -5.29
N GLU A 249 -20.69 -23.85 -5.63
CA GLU A 249 -20.53 -23.28 -6.96
C GLU A 249 -19.09 -22.85 -7.21
N ILE A 250 -18.39 -22.32 -6.19
CA ILE A 250 -16.95 -22.04 -6.26
C ILE A 250 -16.16 -23.32 -6.57
N LYS A 251 -16.51 -24.46 -5.95
CA LYS A 251 -15.92 -25.78 -6.26
C LYS A 251 -16.10 -26.14 -7.74
N ASN A 252 -17.33 -26.03 -8.25
CA ASN A 252 -17.63 -26.29 -9.66
C ASN A 252 -16.85 -25.36 -10.60
N ALA A 253 -16.68 -24.09 -10.22
CA ALA A 253 -15.92 -23.13 -10.99
C ALA A 253 -14.41 -23.43 -10.99
N LEU A 254 -13.83 -23.85 -9.86
CA LEU A 254 -12.42 -24.29 -9.79
C LEU A 254 -12.16 -25.55 -10.63
N ASP A 255 -13.13 -26.47 -10.70
CA ASP A 255 -13.03 -27.64 -11.58
C ASP A 255 -12.84 -27.26 -13.06
N LEU A 256 -13.35 -26.10 -13.49
CA LEU A 256 -13.13 -25.58 -14.84
C LEU A 256 -11.66 -25.17 -15.07
N LEU A 257 -10.94 -24.75 -14.04
CA LEU A 257 -9.51 -24.45 -14.10
C LEU A 257 -8.69 -25.76 -14.15
N TRP A 258 -9.03 -26.73 -13.31
CA TRP A 258 -8.37 -28.04 -13.27
C TRP A 258 -8.52 -28.78 -14.60
N ARG A 259 -9.70 -28.72 -15.22
CA ARG A 259 -9.96 -29.30 -16.55
C ARG A 259 -9.10 -28.70 -17.66
N ARG A 260 -8.54 -27.51 -17.43
CA ARG A 260 -7.64 -26.80 -18.35
C ARG A 260 -6.17 -26.87 -17.89
N ASN A 261 -5.87 -27.75 -16.92
CA ASN A 261 -4.55 -28.00 -16.34
C ASN A 261 -3.88 -26.78 -15.67
N VAL A 262 -4.67 -25.82 -15.19
CA VAL A 262 -4.13 -24.71 -14.38
C VAL A 262 -3.54 -25.28 -13.09
N HIS A 263 -2.34 -24.85 -12.72
CA HIS A 263 -1.69 -25.27 -11.49
C HIS A 263 -2.35 -24.58 -10.29
N PRO A 264 -2.83 -25.34 -9.28
CA PRO A 264 -3.55 -24.77 -8.15
C PRO A 264 -2.79 -23.71 -7.35
N PHE A 265 -1.47 -23.88 -7.23
CA PHE A 265 -0.61 -22.90 -6.55
C PHE A 265 -0.62 -21.52 -7.25
N LYS A 266 -1.02 -21.42 -8.52
CA LYS A 266 -1.18 -20.15 -9.22
C LYS A 266 -2.55 -19.51 -9.03
N VAL A 267 -3.47 -20.12 -8.30
CA VAL A 267 -4.84 -19.59 -8.13
C VAL A 267 -4.99 -19.00 -6.74
N ASN A 268 -5.53 -17.78 -6.68
CA ASN A 268 -5.96 -17.13 -5.46
C ASN A 268 -7.50 -17.07 -5.42
N MET A 269 -8.08 -17.47 -4.29
CA MET A 269 -9.53 -17.46 -4.08
C MET A 269 -9.96 -16.20 -3.31
N ASP A 270 -11.09 -15.61 -3.67
CA ASP A 270 -11.61 -14.43 -2.99
C ASP A 270 -12.19 -14.73 -1.59
N MET A 271 -12.13 -13.72 -0.72
CA MET A 271 -12.67 -13.66 0.64
C MET A 271 -13.40 -12.32 0.86
N SER A 272 -14.41 -12.04 0.04
CA SER A 272 -15.19 -10.79 -0.03
C SER A 272 -15.57 -10.19 1.33
N PHE A 273 -15.50 -8.86 1.42
CA PHE A 273 -15.86 -8.04 2.59
C PHE A 273 -17.22 -7.35 2.45
N HIS A 274 -18.04 -7.82 1.53
CA HIS A 274 -19.41 -7.40 1.33
C HIS A 274 -20.32 -8.60 1.11
N GLY A 275 -21.62 -8.36 1.25
CA GLY A 275 -22.68 -9.26 0.86
C GLY A 275 -23.50 -8.72 -0.31
N ARG A 276 -24.28 -9.61 -0.94
CA ARG A 276 -25.34 -9.24 -1.88
C ARG A 276 -26.70 -9.32 -1.18
N SER A 277 -27.48 -8.25 -1.30
CA SER A 277 -28.77 -8.10 -0.64
C SER A 277 -29.94 -8.03 -1.63
N PHE A 278 -31.12 -8.41 -1.16
CA PHE A 278 -32.33 -8.52 -1.96
C PHE A 278 -33.55 -8.08 -1.14
N THR A 279 -34.54 -7.53 -1.83
CA THR A 279 -35.90 -7.35 -1.28
C THR A 279 -36.75 -8.53 -1.72
N LEU A 280 -37.17 -9.37 -0.76
CA LEU A 280 -37.96 -10.58 -0.99
C LEU A 280 -39.35 -10.25 -1.55
N ALA A 281 -39.85 -11.09 -2.46
CA ALA A 281 -41.21 -10.97 -2.98
C ALA A 281 -42.27 -11.47 -2.00
N ASP A 282 -41.92 -12.47 -1.20
CA ASP A 282 -42.74 -13.00 -0.11
C ASP A 282 -41.91 -12.95 1.19
N PRO A 283 -42.25 -12.06 2.14
CA PRO A 283 -41.59 -11.96 3.44
C PRO A 283 -41.54 -13.27 4.26
N SER A 284 -42.41 -14.23 3.96
CA SER A 284 -42.42 -15.53 4.63
C SER A 284 -41.43 -16.54 4.04
N CYS A 285 -40.84 -16.25 2.89
CA CYS A 285 -39.84 -17.07 2.22
C CYS A 285 -38.46 -16.43 2.38
N THR A 286 -37.66 -16.95 3.31
CA THR A 286 -36.36 -16.35 3.70
C THR A 286 -35.14 -17.21 3.35
N GLU A 287 -35.35 -18.32 2.65
CA GLU A 287 -34.30 -19.27 2.29
C GLU A 287 -33.75 -19.00 0.87
N PRO A 288 -32.54 -19.47 0.53
CA PRO A 288 -32.09 -19.53 -0.85
C PRO A 288 -33.14 -20.19 -1.75
N GLY A 289 -33.36 -19.63 -2.94
CA GLY A 289 -34.42 -20.07 -3.86
C GLY A 289 -35.73 -19.28 -3.76
N CYS A 290 -35.88 -18.38 -2.78
CA CYS A 290 -37.03 -17.47 -2.70
C CYS A 290 -36.96 -16.35 -3.76
N ALA A 291 -38.11 -15.96 -4.31
CA ALA A 291 -38.18 -14.89 -5.30
C ALA A 291 -37.92 -13.51 -4.67
N PHE A 292 -37.36 -12.58 -5.45
CA PHE A 292 -37.09 -11.20 -5.04
C PHE A 292 -37.62 -10.17 -6.04
N LEU A 293 -37.87 -8.95 -5.56
CA LEU A 293 -38.44 -7.83 -6.32
C LEU A 293 -37.40 -6.81 -6.75
N SER A 294 -36.30 -6.69 -6.01
CA SER A 294 -35.21 -5.75 -6.27
C SER A 294 -33.97 -6.12 -5.46
N GLY A 295 -32.90 -5.33 -5.62
CA GLY A 295 -31.83 -5.30 -4.61
C GLY A 295 -32.39 -4.90 -3.24
N GLY A 296 -31.70 -5.35 -2.20
CA GLY A 296 -31.98 -4.89 -0.85
C GLY A 296 -31.62 -3.40 -0.69
N ASP A 297 -32.12 -2.80 0.37
CA ASP A 297 -31.88 -1.39 0.66
C ASP A 297 -30.37 -1.07 0.68
N ALA A 298 -30.04 0.09 0.11
CA ALA A 298 -28.66 0.55 0.06
C ALA A 298 -28.15 0.86 1.46
N GLY A 299 -26.93 0.40 1.76
CA GLY A 299 -26.22 0.77 2.97
C GLY A 299 -25.80 2.25 2.95
N GLU A 300 -25.55 2.81 4.15
CA GLU A 300 -25.12 4.21 4.30
C GLU A 300 -23.78 4.49 3.57
N CYS A 301 -22.89 3.51 3.53
CA CYS A 301 -21.54 3.59 2.96
C CYS A 301 -21.43 2.89 1.62
N SER A 302 -22.05 1.72 1.45
CA SER A 302 -22.07 1.06 0.15
C SER A 302 -22.83 1.89 -0.88
N MET A 303 -23.86 2.62 -0.46
CA MET A 303 -24.74 3.48 -1.27
C MET A 303 -25.24 2.82 -2.56
N SER A 304 -25.32 1.48 -2.56
CA SER A 304 -25.69 0.69 -3.72
C SER A 304 -26.74 -0.32 -3.31
N ALA A 305 -27.95 -0.19 -3.88
CA ALA A 305 -29.00 -1.16 -3.64
C ALA A 305 -28.55 -2.55 -4.11
N GLY A 306 -28.71 -3.55 -3.25
CA GLY A 306 -28.26 -4.91 -3.48
C GLY A 306 -26.82 -5.21 -3.05
N THR A 307 -26.12 -4.27 -2.41
CA THR A 307 -24.79 -4.48 -1.82
C THR A 307 -24.73 -3.89 -0.41
N LEU A 308 -24.17 -4.65 0.52
CA LEU A 308 -23.88 -4.17 1.87
C LEU A 308 -22.46 -4.58 2.25
N PHE A 309 -21.67 -3.66 2.78
CA PHE A 309 -20.38 -4.02 3.36
C PHE A 309 -20.58 -4.84 4.63
N ASN A 310 -19.66 -5.74 4.93
CA ASN A 310 -19.70 -6.52 6.17
C ASN A 310 -19.72 -5.59 7.40
N SER A 311 -19.08 -4.42 7.32
CA SER A 311 -19.13 -3.37 8.36
C SER A 311 -20.54 -2.83 8.59
N GLU A 312 -21.35 -2.71 7.55
CA GLU A 312 -22.75 -2.30 7.64
C GLU A 312 -23.61 -3.43 8.19
N ILE A 313 -23.42 -4.65 7.69
CA ILE A 313 -24.13 -5.84 8.15
C ILE A 313 -23.89 -6.07 9.65
N ASN A 314 -22.63 -6.02 10.09
CA ASN A 314 -22.28 -6.20 11.50
C ASN A 314 -22.87 -5.11 12.39
N ARG A 315 -22.91 -3.86 11.91
CA ARG A 315 -23.58 -2.77 12.62
C ARG A 315 -25.08 -3.01 12.75
N MET A 316 -25.76 -3.44 11.69
CA MET A 316 -27.20 -3.78 11.74
C MET A 316 -27.47 -4.92 12.72
N ILE A 317 -26.67 -5.99 12.68
CA ILE A 317 -26.75 -7.11 13.63
C ILE A 317 -26.72 -6.62 15.08
N HIS A 318 -25.80 -5.72 15.41
CA HIS A 318 -25.67 -5.18 16.76
C HIS A 318 -26.78 -4.18 17.13
N GLN A 319 -27.18 -3.30 16.21
CA GLN A 319 -28.18 -2.27 16.47
C GLN A 319 -29.58 -2.86 16.65
N ASP A 320 -29.93 -3.85 15.82
CA ASP A 320 -31.26 -4.43 15.76
C ASP A 320 -31.35 -5.80 16.47
N ASN A 321 -30.26 -6.25 17.10
CA ASN A 321 -30.14 -7.53 17.79
C ASN A 321 -30.57 -8.72 16.91
N LEU A 322 -30.11 -8.71 15.67
CA LEU A 322 -30.40 -9.76 14.69
C LEU A 322 -29.48 -10.96 14.89
N THR A 323 -29.92 -12.14 14.46
CA THR A 323 -29.12 -13.37 14.55
C THR A 323 -28.91 -13.95 13.14
N PRO A 324 -27.69 -13.90 12.61
CA PRO A 324 -27.36 -14.53 11.33
C PRO A 324 -27.50 -16.05 11.39
N THR A 325 -27.91 -16.66 10.27
CA THR A 325 -27.97 -18.11 10.11
C THR A 325 -26.81 -18.58 9.24
N LEU A 326 -26.14 -19.66 9.64
CA LEU A 326 -25.11 -20.29 8.81
C LEU A 326 -25.78 -21.29 7.86
N ASP A 327 -25.64 -21.06 6.56
CA ASP A 327 -25.84 -22.10 5.56
C ASP A 327 -24.56 -22.95 5.49
N SER A 328 -24.63 -24.19 5.98
CA SER A 328 -23.48 -25.08 6.05
C SER A 328 -23.05 -25.65 4.70
N ASP A 329 -23.97 -25.72 3.73
CA ASP A 329 -23.69 -26.29 2.41
C ASP A 329 -23.01 -25.23 1.54
N ALA A 330 -23.59 -24.04 1.48
CA ALA A 330 -23.02 -22.90 0.75
C ALA A 330 -21.85 -22.23 1.49
N VAL A 331 -21.73 -22.46 2.81
CA VAL A 331 -20.70 -21.86 3.69
C VAL A 331 -20.76 -20.33 3.64
N VAL A 332 -21.94 -19.79 3.95
CA VAL A 332 -22.20 -18.35 4.06
C VAL A 332 -23.11 -18.06 5.25
N LYS A 333 -23.12 -16.80 5.69
CA LYS A 333 -24.15 -16.31 6.61
C LYS A 333 -25.29 -15.70 5.81
N THR A 334 -26.53 -15.95 6.25
CA THR A 334 -27.73 -15.28 5.77
C THR A 334 -28.37 -14.48 6.90
N LEU A 335 -29.01 -13.38 6.55
CA LEU A 335 -29.68 -12.50 7.50
C LEU A 335 -30.93 -11.91 6.85
N THR A 336 -32.02 -11.83 7.60
CA THR A 336 -33.21 -11.08 7.22
C THR A 336 -33.51 -9.97 8.22
N TRP A 337 -34.04 -8.85 7.71
CA TRP A 337 -34.42 -7.68 8.51
C TRP A 337 -35.57 -6.92 7.85
N ASN A 338 -36.12 -5.92 8.54
CA ASN A 338 -37.16 -5.02 8.02
C ASN A 338 -38.34 -5.71 7.31
N THR A 339 -38.72 -6.92 7.74
CA THR A 339 -39.78 -7.77 7.17
C THR A 339 -39.41 -8.49 5.88
N ASP A 340 -38.82 -7.81 4.90
CA ASP A 340 -38.62 -8.36 3.54
C ASP A 340 -37.18 -8.25 3.01
N GLN A 341 -36.24 -7.77 3.82
CA GLN A 341 -34.85 -7.63 3.38
C GLN A 341 -34.07 -8.92 3.68
N TRP A 342 -33.19 -9.30 2.76
CA TRP A 342 -32.36 -10.48 2.86
C TRP A 342 -30.94 -10.19 2.38
N VAL A 343 -29.92 -10.75 3.03
CA VAL A 343 -28.51 -10.65 2.60
C VAL A 343 -27.78 -11.97 2.83
N SER A 344 -26.93 -12.35 1.89
CA SER A 344 -25.88 -13.35 2.09
C SER A 344 -24.52 -12.68 2.15
N TYR A 345 -23.68 -13.08 3.09
CA TYR A 345 -22.34 -12.52 3.29
C TYR A 345 -21.41 -13.55 3.95
N ASP A 346 -20.13 -13.21 4.06
CA ASP A 346 -19.12 -13.99 4.75
C ASP A 346 -18.64 -13.30 6.04
N ASP A 347 -18.23 -14.09 7.01
CA ASP A 347 -17.58 -13.62 8.24
C ASP A 347 -16.43 -14.54 8.64
N GLN A 348 -15.87 -14.33 9.83
CA GLN A 348 -14.73 -15.13 10.32
C GLN A 348 -15.04 -16.63 10.38
N ASP A 349 -16.27 -17.04 10.66
CA ASP A 349 -16.64 -18.46 10.71
C ASP A 349 -16.58 -19.08 9.31
N THR A 350 -17.20 -18.41 8.33
CA THR A 350 -17.26 -18.93 6.95
C THR A 350 -15.90 -18.84 6.27
N TRP A 351 -15.14 -17.77 6.51
CA TRP A 351 -13.75 -17.65 6.04
C TRP A 351 -12.86 -18.74 6.60
N LYS A 352 -13.07 -19.21 7.85
CA LYS A 352 -12.27 -20.31 8.39
C LYS A 352 -12.47 -21.59 7.57
N ILE A 353 -13.72 -21.91 7.25
CA ILE A 353 -14.08 -23.09 6.46
C ILE A 353 -13.59 -22.94 5.02
N LYS A 354 -13.77 -21.74 4.42
CA LYS A 354 -13.28 -21.43 3.07
C LYS A 354 -11.75 -21.44 2.98
N ALA A 355 -11.04 -20.99 4.01
CA ALA A 355 -9.58 -21.04 4.09
C ALA A 355 -9.08 -22.48 4.15
N ASP A 356 -9.73 -23.34 4.95
CA ASP A 356 -9.39 -24.77 4.99
C ASP A 356 -9.67 -25.47 3.66
N PHE A 357 -10.75 -25.07 2.98
CA PHE A 357 -11.02 -25.53 1.62
C PHE A 357 -9.92 -25.08 0.65
N ALA A 358 -9.55 -23.79 0.62
CA ALA A 358 -8.49 -23.29 -0.24
C ALA A 358 -7.16 -24.03 -0.02
N LYS A 359 -6.80 -24.26 1.24
CA LYS A 359 -5.64 -25.08 1.62
C LYS A 359 -5.75 -26.52 1.11
N SER A 360 -6.93 -27.13 1.23
CA SER A 360 -7.19 -28.50 0.74
C SER A 360 -7.06 -28.64 -0.77
N GLN A 361 -7.31 -27.55 -1.52
CA GLN A 361 -7.19 -27.50 -2.98
C GLN A 361 -5.79 -27.08 -3.44
N CYS A 362 -4.80 -27.00 -2.53
CA CYS A 362 -3.45 -26.55 -2.84
C CYS A 362 -3.40 -25.13 -3.44
N LEU A 363 -4.39 -24.27 -3.13
CA LEU A 363 -4.41 -22.90 -3.64
C LEU A 363 -3.24 -22.12 -3.07
N GLY A 364 -2.65 -21.28 -3.91
CA GLY A 364 -1.44 -20.57 -3.54
C GLY A 364 -1.69 -19.27 -2.79
N GLY A 365 -2.93 -18.81 -2.69
CA GLY A 365 -3.28 -17.55 -2.06
C GLY A 365 -4.78 -17.34 -1.87
N VAL A 366 -5.09 -16.23 -1.22
CA VAL A 366 -6.43 -15.65 -1.19
C VAL A 366 -6.36 -14.17 -1.48
N PHE A 367 -7.46 -13.57 -1.89
CA PHE A 367 -7.55 -12.12 -2.04
C PHE A 367 -8.86 -11.57 -1.50
N VAL A 368 -8.92 -10.25 -1.31
CA VAL A 368 -10.13 -9.52 -0.92
C VAL A 368 -10.36 -8.41 -1.93
N ARG A 369 -11.52 -8.42 -2.59
CA ARG A 369 -12.05 -7.28 -3.34
C ARG A 369 -13.31 -6.72 -2.64
N SER A 370 -13.23 -5.66 -1.83
CA SER A 370 -12.02 -4.85 -1.54
C SER A 370 -11.85 -4.48 -0.06
N VAL A 371 -10.60 -4.18 0.31
CA VAL A 371 -10.19 -3.92 1.70
C VAL A 371 -10.78 -2.64 2.25
N ASP A 372 -11.08 -1.67 1.39
CA ASP A 372 -11.72 -0.43 1.76
C ASP A 372 -13.20 -0.57 2.18
N GLU A 373 -13.76 -1.78 2.13
CA GLU A 373 -15.08 -2.14 2.67
C GLU A 373 -15.02 -2.53 4.16
N ASP A 374 -13.81 -2.67 4.72
CA ASP A 374 -13.58 -2.93 6.14
C ASP A 374 -13.95 -1.72 7.01
N ASP A 375 -14.05 -1.95 8.31
CA ASP A 375 -14.22 -0.88 9.30
C ASP A 375 -12.89 -0.24 9.72
N ARG A 376 -12.99 0.86 10.48
CA ARG A 376 -11.82 1.60 10.99
C ARG A 376 -10.97 0.81 11.98
N ASN A 377 -11.50 -0.27 12.53
CA ASN A 377 -10.79 -1.15 13.46
C ASN A 377 -10.11 -2.32 12.74
N HIS A 378 -10.28 -2.43 11.42
CA HIS A 378 -9.82 -3.53 10.59
C HIS A 378 -10.35 -4.88 11.06
N THR A 379 -11.62 -4.89 11.51
CA THR A 379 -12.26 -6.07 12.10
C THR A 379 -12.25 -7.23 11.12
N PHE A 380 -12.56 -6.97 9.85
CA PHE A 380 -12.67 -8.03 8.84
C PHE A 380 -11.30 -8.50 8.35
N SER A 381 -10.34 -7.61 8.15
CA SER A 381 -8.95 -8.00 7.86
C SER A 381 -8.34 -8.84 8.98
N LYS A 382 -8.56 -8.48 10.25
CA LYS A 382 -8.10 -9.28 11.40
C LYS A 382 -8.82 -10.62 11.49
N GLY A 383 -10.13 -10.65 11.23
CA GLY A 383 -10.93 -11.86 11.17
C GLY A 383 -10.42 -12.82 10.09
N LEU A 384 -10.13 -12.31 8.89
CA LEU A 384 -9.56 -13.10 7.80
C LEU A 384 -8.18 -13.68 8.16
N MET A 385 -7.30 -12.89 8.78
CA MET A 385 -6.01 -13.40 9.25
C MET A 385 -6.15 -14.53 10.25
N ALA A 386 -7.06 -14.37 11.22
CA ALA A 386 -7.36 -15.41 12.19
C ALA A 386 -7.94 -16.67 11.52
N ALA A 387 -8.83 -16.51 10.54
CA ALA A 387 -9.37 -17.60 9.75
C ALA A 387 -8.30 -18.36 8.95
N LEU A 388 -7.32 -17.65 8.39
CA LEU A 388 -6.17 -18.26 7.70
C LEU A 388 -5.21 -18.97 8.67
N GLY A 389 -5.27 -18.66 9.96
CA GLY A 389 -4.30 -19.13 10.96
C GLY A 389 -2.95 -18.42 10.84
N ASN A 390 -2.94 -17.22 10.27
CA ASN A 390 -1.73 -16.41 10.11
C ASN A 390 -1.56 -15.47 11.31
N GLU A 391 -0.32 -15.19 11.69
CA GLU A 391 -0.03 -14.14 12.67
C GLU A 391 0.11 -12.78 11.98
N LEU A 392 -0.25 -11.71 12.70
CA LEU A 392 0.10 -10.35 12.31
C LEU A 392 1.61 -10.27 12.04
N ASN A 393 1.95 -9.92 10.80
CA ASN A 393 3.32 -9.73 10.34
C ASN A 393 3.82 -8.31 10.67
N LEU A 394 3.36 -7.74 11.78
CA LEU A 394 3.84 -6.48 12.33
C LEU A 394 3.89 -6.56 13.84
N ASP A 395 4.91 -5.93 14.42
CA ASP A 395 4.95 -5.59 15.83
C ASP A 395 4.17 -4.28 16.04
N VAL A 396 3.00 -4.39 16.70
CA VAL A 396 2.09 -3.27 16.93
C VAL A 396 2.67 -2.18 17.84
N THR A 397 3.79 -2.44 18.52
CA THR A 397 4.47 -1.44 19.36
C THR A 397 5.35 -0.48 18.57
N ASN A 398 5.98 -0.96 17.49
CA ASN A 398 6.93 -0.18 16.67
C ASN A 398 6.48 -0.04 15.19
N GLY A 399 5.45 -0.77 14.78
CA GLY A 399 4.90 -0.76 13.43
C GLY A 399 5.79 -1.38 12.36
N LEU A 400 6.72 -2.27 12.70
CA LEU A 400 7.64 -2.96 11.77
C LEU A 400 7.36 -4.46 11.66
N THR A 401 7.76 -5.10 10.55
CA THR A 401 7.57 -6.55 10.42
C THR A 401 8.43 -7.34 11.40
N LYS A 402 7.84 -8.40 11.96
CA LYS A 402 8.51 -9.30 12.91
C LYS A 402 9.77 -9.93 12.30
N VAL A 403 9.78 -10.18 10.98
CA VAL A 403 10.93 -10.76 10.26
C VAL A 403 12.03 -9.72 10.02
N ALA A 404 11.67 -8.47 9.70
CA ALA A 404 12.64 -7.39 9.56
C ALA A 404 13.43 -7.16 10.85
N PHE A 405 12.80 -7.28 12.02
CA PHE A 405 13.47 -7.21 13.32
C PHE A 405 14.62 -8.23 13.46
N ASN A 406 14.42 -9.47 13.00
CA ASN A 406 15.42 -10.53 13.06
C ASN A 406 16.49 -10.42 11.96
N GLU A 407 16.14 -10.01 10.74
CA GLU A 407 17.11 -9.83 9.65
C GLU A 407 17.95 -8.54 9.78
N LEU A 408 17.38 -7.44 10.29
CA LEU A 408 18.12 -6.21 10.61
C LEU A 408 19.10 -6.41 11.78
N SER A 409 18.83 -7.38 12.67
CA SER A 409 19.78 -7.81 13.69
C SER A 409 20.93 -8.66 13.12
N ALA A 410 20.81 -9.19 11.88
CA ALA A 410 21.76 -10.12 11.29
C ALA A 410 22.56 -9.56 10.08
N LYS A 411 22.06 -8.54 9.37
CA LYS A 411 22.69 -7.97 8.17
C LYS A 411 23.16 -6.51 8.35
N THR A 412 24.01 -6.26 9.34
CA THR A 412 24.89 -5.07 9.32
C THR A 412 26.03 -5.28 8.32
N GLY A 413 25.84 -4.81 7.09
CA GLY A 413 26.84 -4.83 6.02
C GLY A 413 26.64 -3.69 5.02
N SER A 414 27.14 -2.50 5.38
CA SER A 414 27.55 -1.35 4.54
C SER A 414 26.79 -1.06 3.23
N ARG A 415 25.90 -0.06 3.26
CA ARG A 415 25.58 0.79 2.10
C ARG A 415 25.74 2.26 2.49
N SER A 416 26.18 3.06 1.52
CA SER A 416 26.53 4.49 1.60
C SER A 416 25.58 5.31 2.51
N GLN A 417 26.13 5.80 3.62
CA GLN A 417 25.42 6.59 4.63
C GLN A 417 25.25 8.05 4.18
N SER A 418 24.02 8.57 4.23
CA SER A 418 23.79 10.03 4.22
C SER A 418 24.40 10.65 5.49
N SER A 419 24.89 11.89 5.42
CA SER A 419 25.52 12.57 6.57
C SER A 419 24.59 12.72 7.79
N HIS A 420 23.28 12.65 7.59
CA HIS A 420 22.24 12.71 8.63
C HIS A 420 22.10 11.42 9.42
N SER A 421 22.51 10.28 8.87
CA SER A 421 22.43 8.98 9.55
C SER A 421 23.35 8.88 10.78
N GLN A 422 24.12 9.94 11.08
CA GLN A 422 25.08 10.03 12.16
C GLN A 422 24.60 10.86 13.36
N TYR A 423 23.41 11.48 13.29
CA TYR A 423 22.95 12.45 14.30
C TYR A 423 21.55 12.15 14.82
N CYS A 424 21.29 12.42 16.10
CA CYS A 424 19.97 12.23 16.70
C CYS A 424 18.95 13.20 16.11
N ARG A 425 17.68 12.77 15.99
CA ARG A 425 16.60 13.61 15.47
C ARG A 425 15.23 13.12 15.93
N PHE A 426 14.28 14.04 16.03
CA PHE A 426 12.88 13.67 16.09
C PHE A 426 12.40 13.16 14.73
N ALA A 427 11.73 12.01 14.71
CA ALA A 427 11.00 11.53 13.55
C ALA A 427 9.73 12.37 13.33
N ASN A 428 9.18 12.33 12.12
CA ASN A 428 7.91 13.00 11.83
C ASN A 428 6.76 12.39 12.66
N CYS A 429 5.63 13.10 12.76
CA CYS A 429 4.47 12.64 13.52
C CYS A 429 4.01 11.25 13.06
N GLY A 430 3.91 10.33 14.02
CA GLY A 430 3.51 8.93 13.76
C GLY A 430 4.56 8.08 13.05
N ALA A 431 5.76 8.61 12.77
CA ALA A 431 6.85 7.86 12.15
C ALA A 431 7.73 7.17 13.21
N ALA A 432 8.12 5.94 12.92
CA ALA A 432 9.12 5.20 13.71
C ALA A 432 10.54 5.69 13.43
N CYS A 433 11.49 5.23 14.25
CA CYS A 433 12.89 5.56 14.01
C CYS A 433 13.43 4.97 12.71
N PRO A 434 14.15 5.75 11.88
CA PRO A 434 14.75 5.26 10.65
C PRO A 434 15.74 4.11 10.89
N ASN A 435 15.98 3.31 9.85
CA ASN A 435 16.97 2.23 9.91
C ASN A 435 18.35 2.72 10.38
N GLY A 436 18.96 1.98 11.31
CA GLY A 436 20.22 2.35 11.96
C GLY A 436 20.07 3.32 13.14
N PHE A 437 18.83 3.62 13.55
CA PHE A 437 18.51 4.40 14.73
C PHE A 437 17.76 3.56 15.76
N THR A 438 17.84 3.98 17.00
CA THR A 438 17.09 3.43 18.13
C THR A 438 16.30 4.54 18.79
N GLU A 439 15.13 4.18 19.32
CA GLU A 439 14.34 5.04 20.20
C GLU A 439 15.10 5.25 21.50
N ILE A 440 14.97 6.44 22.09
CA ILE A 440 15.64 6.75 23.35
C ILE A 440 14.69 6.56 24.53
N PRO A 441 14.94 5.60 25.43
CA PRO A 441 14.26 5.53 26.72
C PRO A 441 14.54 6.78 27.54
N ARG A 442 13.52 7.29 28.23
CA ARG A 442 13.63 8.46 29.10
C ARG A 442 14.42 8.08 30.35
N ALA A 443 15.53 8.74 30.61
CA ALA A 443 16.42 8.38 31.72
C ALA A 443 15.75 8.43 33.11
N GLY A 444 14.77 9.32 33.30
CA GLY A 444 14.00 9.45 34.53
C GLY A 444 12.80 8.51 34.65
N GLU A 445 12.40 7.83 33.57
CA GLU A 445 11.28 6.88 33.53
C GLU A 445 11.50 5.90 32.37
N THR A 446 12.27 4.84 32.61
CA THR A 446 12.78 3.96 31.55
C THR A 446 11.71 3.13 30.86
N SER A 447 10.48 3.09 31.40
CA SER A 447 9.33 2.48 30.71
C SER A 447 8.74 3.37 29.61
N GLN A 448 9.19 4.62 29.49
CA GLN A 448 8.75 5.58 28.49
C GLN A 448 9.89 5.94 27.56
N ILE A 449 9.55 6.27 26.31
CA ILE A 449 10.49 6.80 25.32
C ILE A 449 10.33 8.32 25.17
N MET A 450 11.34 8.97 24.61
CA MET A 450 11.36 10.41 24.38
C MET A 450 10.42 10.81 23.23
N GLN A 451 9.14 11.02 23.57
CA GLN A 451 8.08 11.43 22.64
C GLN A 451 7.66 12.89 22.82
N ASP A 452 7.29 13.53 21.72
CA ASP A 452 6.78 14.91 21.66
C ASP A 452 5.53 15.01 20.78
N PRO A 453 4.35 15.35 21.33
CA PRO A 453 3.14 15.60 20.52
C PRO A 453 3.15 16.98 19.86
N THR A 454 4.10 17.87 20.18
CA THR A 454 4.08 19.26 19.71
C THR A 454 4.22 19.35 18.20
N GLY A 455 3.25 20.00 17.56
CA GLY A 455 3.22 20.19 16.11
C GLY A 455 2.62 19.02 15.31
N CYS A 456 2.14 17.97 15.99
CA CYS A 456 1.39 16.88 15.37
C CYS A 456 -0.10 17.21 15.20
N PRO A 457 -0.82 16.53 14.28
CA PRO A 457 -2.23 16.80 14.05
C PRO A 457 -3.05 16.66 15.35
N PRO A 458 -3.94 17.62 15.65
CA PRO A 458 -4.84 17.51 16.80
C PRO A 458 -5.73 16.27 16.68
N ASP A 459 -6.08 15.66 17.82
CA ASP A 459 -6.97 14.50 17.93
C ASP A 459 -6.51 13.23 17.17
N SER A 460 -5.22 13.13 16.83
CA SER A 460 -4.66 12.01 16.07
C SER A 460 -3.89 10.98 16.92
N ASP A 461 -3.71 11.25 18.22
CA ASP A 461 -2.81 10.52 19.13
C ASP A 461 -1.35 10.38 18.63
N GLN A 462 -0.96 11.13 17.59
CA GLN A 462 0.38 11.05 17.02
C GLN A 462 1.41 11.83 17.84
N THR A 463 2.59 11.24 17.97
CA THR A 463 3.78 11.88 18.54
C THR A 463 4.96 11.78 17.59
N GLN A 464 5.93 12.65 17.79
CA GLN A 464 7.27 12.55 17.24
C GLN A 464 8.17 11.81 18.22
N THR A 465 8.98 10.87 17.75
CA THR A 465 9.90 10.10 18.59
C THR A 465 11.34 10.55 18.38
N LEU A 466 12.09 10.79 19.46
CA LEU A 466 13.53 11.04 19.39
C LEU A 466 14.29 9.76 19.05
N CYS A 467 14.98 9.80 17.92
CA CYS A 467 15.74 8.70 17.36
C CYS A 467 17.22 9.04 17.36
N CYS A 468 18.06 8.13 17.81
CA CYS A 468 19.51 8.29 17.77
C CYS A 468 20.19 7.12 17.04
N PRO A 469 21.26 7.38 16.28
CA PRO A 469 21.93 6.36 15.50
C PRO A 469 22.66 5.35 16.40
N THR A 470 22.54 4.07 16.08
CA THR A 470 23.23 2.96 16.77
C THR A 470 24.67 2.78 16.30
N SER A 471 25.08 3.48 15.23
CA SER A 471 26.45 3.50 14.71
C SER A 471 27.43 4.24 15.62
N SER A 472 26.95 4.94 16.65
CA SER A 472 27.76 5.62 17.65
C SER A 472 27.19 5.41 19.05
N LYS A 473 27.88 5.91 20.08
CA LYS A 473 27.38 5.85 21.47
C LYS A 473 26.03 6.56 21.56
N VAL A 474 24.98 5.78 21.80
CA VAL A 474 23.61 6.27 22.02
C VAL A 474 23.62 7.16 23.27
N PRO A 475 23.12 8.41 23.19
CA PRO A 475 23.09 9.32 24.32
C PRO A 475 22.00 8.91 25.32
N THR A 476 22.20 9.29 26.58
CA THR A 476 21.14 9.27 27.59
C THR A 476 20.33 10.56 27.47
N CYS A 477 19.02 10.48 27.30
CA CYS A 477 18.17 11.67 27.17
C CYS A 477 17.01 11.67 28.18
N GLN A 478 16.55 12.86 28.55
CA GLN A 478 15.38 13.06 29.39
C GLN A 478 14.71 14.40 29.14
N TRP A 479 13.42 14.47 29.45
CA TRP A 479 12.69 15.73 29.54
C TRP A 479 13.03 16.46 30.84
N ARG A 480 13.53 17.70 30.73
CA ARG A 480 13.78 18.60 31.86
C ARG A 480 12.78 19.75 31.88
N GLY A 481 12.50 20.26 33.07
CA GLY A 481 11.69 21.46 33.27
C GLY A 481 10.28 21.20 33.83
N SER A 482 9.78 19.97 33.89
CA SER A 482 8.51 19.68 34.56
C SER A 482 8.70 19.44 36.06
N GLN A 483 7.98 20.22 36.89
CA GLN A 483 7.93 20.05 38.35
C GLN A 483 6.65 19.39 38.84
N GLY A 484 5.82 18.83 37.94
CA GLY A 484 4.54 18.22 38.29
C GLY A 484 3.42 19.20 38.68
N THR A 485 3.68 20.51 38.60
CA THR A 485 2.71 21.59 38.91
C THR A 485 1.99 22.14 37.67
N GLY A 486 2.45 21.77 36.46
CA GLY A 486 2.00 22.33 35.18
C GLY A 486 2.81 23.54 34.70
N GLU A 487 3.60 24.19 35.56
CA GLU A 487 4.54 25.23 35.15
C GLU A 487 5.89 24.62 34.77
N CYS A 488 6.35 24.88 33.54
CA CYS A 488 7.56 24.27 32.99
C CYS A 488 8.62 25.29 32.56
N THR A 489 9.87 25.10 33.00
CA THR A 489 10.99 26.04 32.74
C THR A 489 12.17 25.36 32.04
N GLY A 490 11.89 24.57 31.00
CA GLY A 490 12.85 23.72 30.29
C GLY A 490 14.22 24.36 30.07
N GLU A 491 15.24 23.79 30.72
CA GLU A 491 16.65 24.14 30.56
C GLU A 491 17.49 22.86 30.70
N CYS A 492 18.50 22.71 29.83
CA CYS A 492 19.47 21.62 29.90
C CYS A 492 20.67 22.00 30.75
N ASN A 493 21.32 21.01 31.35
CA ASN A 493 22.57 21.25 32.06
C ASN A 493 23.70 21.63 31.08
N SER A 494 24.76 22.25 31.59
CA SER A 494 25.90 22.68 30.75
C SER A 494 26.65 21.54 30.06
N ASP A 495 26.46 20.29 30.50
CA ASP A 495 27.03 19.07 29.93
C ASP A 495 26.06 18.29 29.03
N GLU A 496 24.92 18.88 28.69
CA GLU A 496 23.88 18.30 27.85
C GLU A 496 23.61 19.16 26.60
N ALA A 497 23.11 18.51 25.56
CA ALA A 497 22.61 19.15 24.35
C ALA A 497 21.08 19.19 24.38
N GLU A 498 20.49 20.37 24.12
CA GLU A 498 19.06 20.52 23.87
C GLU A 498 18.75 20.13 22.42
N VAL A 499 17.96 19.07 22.23
CA VAL A 499 17.62 18.53 20.88
C VAL A 499 16.16 18.75 20.46
N GLY A 500 15.37 19.40 21.32
CA GLY A 500 13.95 19.66 21.09
C GLY A 500 13.24 20.17 22.34
N THR A 501 11.96 20.53 22.21
CA THR A 501 11.11 20.95 23.33
C THR A 501 9.73 20.33 23.22
N SER A 502 9.02 20.17 24.34
CA SER A 502 7.63 19.72 24.34
C SER A 502 6.77 20.54 25.29
N THR A 503 5.50 20.74 24.92
CA THR A 503 4.46 21.30 25.80
C THR A 503 3.69 20.23 26.57
N ALA A 504 3.97 18.94 26.32
CA ALA A 504 3.27 17.85 26.99
C ALA A 504 3.37 17.98 28.51
N GLY A 505 2.22 17.93 29.20
CA GLY A 505 2.16 18.05 30.66
C GLY A 505 2.46 19.46 31.22
N CYS A 506 2.54 20.48 30.37
CA CYS A 506 2.77 21.88 30.77
C CYS A 506 1.53 22.73 30.48
N THR A 507 0.98 23.39 31.50
CA THR A 507 -0.04 24.43 31.34
C THR A 507 0.58 25.78 30.97
N SER A 508 1.84 26.02 31.35
CA SER A 508 2.63 27.18 30.95
C SER A 508 4.10 26.80 30.75
N GLY A 509 4.75 27.42 29.76
CA GLY A 509 6.14 27.13 29.43
C GLY A 509 6.33 25.83 28.65
N HIS A 510 7.50 25.19 28.79
CA HIS A 510 7.87 24.00 28.03
C HIS A 510 8.89 23.13 28.77
N GLN A 511 9.00 21.87 28.36
CA GLN A 511 10.09 20.98 28.72
C GLN A 511 11.16 20.97 27.61
N SER A 512 12.42 20.74 27.98
CA SER A 512 13.54 20.58 27.05
C SER A 512 13.97 19.12 26.97
N ALA A 513 14.17 18.61 25.76
CA ALA A 513 14.76 17.30 25.53
C ALA A 513 16.28 17.42 25.65
N CYS A 514 16.80 17.04 26.81
CA CYS A 514 18.21 17.18 27.16
C CYS A 514 18.91 15.83 27.04
N CYS A 515 19.93 15.77 26.18
CA CYS A 515 20.69 14.57 25.90
C CYS A 515 22.15 14.74 26.30
N SER A 516 22.77 13.68 26.82
CA SER A 516 24.22 13.65 27.03
C SER A 516 24.95 13.92 25.71
N ILE A 517 26.06 14.67 25.77
CA ILE A 517 26.84 15.01 24.57
C ILE A 517 27.61 13.77 24.07
N THR A 518 27.24 13.29 22.88
CA THR A 518 27.92 12.24 22.13
C THR A 518 28.14 12.72 20.69
N LYS A 519 28.79 11.90 19.83
CA LYS A 519 28.97 12.28 18.41
C LYS A 519 27.65 12.60 17.71
N SER A 520 26.55 11.95 18.10
CA SER A 520 25.25 12.15 17.49
C SER A 520 24.49 13.37 17.99
N THR A 521 24.93 14.00 19.08
CA THR A 521 24.31 15.21 19.67
C THR A 521 25.26 16.41 19.76
N GLU A 522 26.54 16.23 19.42
CA GLU A 522 27.57 17.28 19.43
C GLU A 522 27.16 18.55 18.67
N PRO A 523 26.56 18.49 17.46
CA PRO A 523 26.16 19.70 16.75
C PRO A 523 25.19 20.58 17.53
N TRP A 524 24.25 19.98 18.29
CA TRP A 524 23.29 20.70 19.13
C TRP A 524 23.97 21.34 20.34
N SER A 525 24.98 20.69 20.94
CA SER A 525 25.71 21.27 22.08
C SER A 525 26.46 22.56 21.74
N ARG A 526 26.72 22.79 20.45
CA ARG A 526 27.41 23.99 19.95
C ARG A 526 26.46 25.14 19.64
N CYS A 527 25.16 24.94 19.77
CA CYS A 527 24.15 25.92 19.41
C CYS A 527 23.16 26.13 20.55
N GLN A 528 22.51 27.29 20.56
CA GLN A 528 21.50 27.63 21.55
C GLN A 528 20.50 28.63 20.98
N TRP A 529 19.29 28.61 21.53
CA TRP A 529 18.30 29.66 21.31
C TRP A 529 18.62 30.88 22.18
N THR A 530 18.31 32.08 21.68
CA THR A 530 18.31 33.27 22.54
C THR A 530 17.35 33.09 23.72
N PRO A 531 17.67 33.64 24.90
CA PRO A 531 16.81 33.51 26.08
C PRO A 531 15.50 34.32 25.95
N THR A 532 15.50 35.35 25.11
CA THR A 532 14.34 36.21 24.84
C THR A 532 14.10 36.34 23.34
N CYS A 533 12.89 36.76 22.97
CA CYS A 533 12.57 37.20 21.63
C CYS A 533 13.44 38.41 21.22
N LYS A 534 13.82 38.47 19.95
CA LYS A 534 14.62 39.52 19.31
C LYS A 534 13.99 39.91 17.98
N GLY A 535 13.99 41.20 17.65
CA GLY A 535 13.44 41.72 16.39
C GLY A 535 14.39 41.69 15.19
N ASP A 536 15.64 41.26 15.41
CA ASP A 536 16.70 41.15 14.42
C ASP A 536 17.42 39.79 14.54
N ASN A 537 18.34 39.47 13.62
CA ASN A 537 19.12 38.21 13.63
C ASN A 537 20.24 38.22 14.69
N THR A 538 20.02 38.85 15.85
CA THR A 538 21.03 38.95 16.92
C THR A 538 21.24 37.62 17.62
N CYS A 539 22.51 37.35 17.94
CA CYS A 539 22.93 36.18 18.70
C CYS A 539 23.56 36.59 20.05
N THR A 540 23.53 35.66 21.00
CA THR A 540 24.21 35.84 22.30
C THR A 540 25.74 35.79 22.10
N SER A 541 26.48 36.57 22.89
CA SER A 541 27.95 36.57 22.85
C SER A 541 28.52 35.16 22.99
N GLY A 542 29.42 34.78 22.08
CA GLY A 542 30.02 33.44 22.00
C GLY A 542 29.31 32.47 21.05
N TYR A 543 28.17 32.85 20.48
CA TYR A 543 27.40 32.09 19.49
C TYR A 543 27.16 32.93 18.24
N ASP A 544 28.22 33.38 17.59
CA ASP A 544 28.15 34.47 16.61
C ASP A 544 27.55 34.05 15.24
N HIS A 545 27.14 32.79 15.07
CA HIS A 545 26.63 32.26 13.79
C HIS A 545 25.13 31.98 13.82
N PHE A 546 24.33 32.87 13.24
CA PHE A 546 22.88 32.71 13.11
C PHE A 546 22.49 31.55 12.19
N VAL A 547 21.46 30.77 12.56
CA VAL A 547 20.91 29.65 11.78
C VAL A 547 19.47 29.91 11.35
N VAL A 548 18.57 30.20 12.31
CA VAL A 548 17.14 30.41 12.05
C VAL A 548 16.48 31.21 13.16
N GLY A 549 15.47 32.01 12.83
CA GLY A 549 14.55 32.63 13.78
C GLY A 549 13.22 31.87 13.80
N SER A 550 12.74 31.49 14.99
CA SER A 550 11.45 30.83 15.18
C SER A 550 10.63 31.54 16.26
N ARG A 551 9.33 31.71 16.03
CA ARG A 551 8.44 32.29 17.05
C ARG A 551 8.30 31.44 18.30
N GLN A 552 8.55 30.13 18.19
CA GLN A 552 8.36 29.16 19.28
C GLN A 552 9.59 28.27 19.48
N GLY A 553 10.75 28.67 18.93
CA GLY A 553 11.98 27.88 18.96
C GLY A 553 11.80 26.55 18.24
N TRP A 554 11.90 25.45 18.98
CA TRP A 554 11.62 24.08 18.49
C TRP A 554 10.12 23.80 18.25
N GLY A 555 9.23 24.69 18.69
CA GLY A 555 7.77 24.57 18.58
C GLY A 555 7.06 24.58 19.94
N GLY A 556 7.79 24.29 21.03
CA GLY A 556 7.21 24.21 22.37
C GLY A 556 7.25 25.51 23.17
N ARG A 557 8.03 26.52 22.75
CA ARG A 557 8.12 27.79 23.51
C ARG A 557 6.86 28.63 23.33
N GLN A 558 6.64 29.54 24.27
CA GLN A 558 5.62 30.57 24.13
C GLN A 558 5.92 31.43 22.89
N SER A 559 4.88 31.73 22.11
CA SER A 559 5.03 32.46 20.86
C SER A 559 5.51 33.90 21.09
N CYS A 560 6.55 34.31 20.38
CA CYS A 560 7.01 35.70 20.34
C CYS A 560 5.96 36.64 19.72
N SER A 561 5.81 37.84 20.28
CA SER A 561 4.94 38.88 19.75
C SER A 561 5.67 39.80 18.77
N GLY A 562 4.94 40.44 17.86
CA GLY A 562 5.44 41.62 17.14
C GLY A 562 6.69 41.39 16.27
N GLY A 563 6.66 40.44 15.33
CA GLY A 563 7.75 40.21 14.37
C GLY A 563 9.06 39.71 14.99
N GLU A 564 9.11 39.53 16.31
CA GLU A 564 10.27 39.01 17.01
C GLU A 564 10.32 37.47 16.97
N HIS A 565 11.51 36.94 17.14
CA HIS A 565 11.80 35.52 17.13
C HIS A 565 12.80 35.14 18.23
N TYR A 566 12.76 33.88 18.67
CA TYR A 566 13.95 33.28 19.26
C TYR A 566 14.92 32.96 18.13
N ASN A 567 16.19 33.33 18.29
CA ASN A 567 17.21 33.08 17.27
C ASN A 567 18.07 31.89 17.69
N TYR A 568 18.18 30.89 16.82
CA TYR A 568 19.08 29.75 17.01
C TYR A 568 20.44 30.12 16.44
N CYS A 569 21.45 30.13 17.31
CA CYS A 569 22.79 30.52 16.94
C CYS A 569 23.82 29.51 17.41
N CYS A 570 24.92 29.39 16.67
CA CYS A 570 25.98 28.43 16.91
C CYS A 570 27.31 29.11 17.23
N SER A 571 28.13 28.42 18.03
CA SER A 571 29.48 28.79 18.42
C SER A 571 30.55 28.13 17.54
N GLY A 572 31.78 28.65 17.61
CA GLY A 572 32.93 28.16 16.84
C GLY A 572 33.18 28.96 15.57
N SER A 573 33.84 28.35 14.58
CA SER A 573 34.23 29.03 13.33
C SER A 573 33.11 29.11 12.28
N SER A 574 32.10 28.23 12.36
CA SER A 574 30.98 28.16 11.43
C SER A 574 29.81 27.37 12.03
N VAL A 575 28.63 27.51 11.42
CA VAL A 575 27.46 26.65 11.65
C VAL A 575 27.83 25.18 11.35
N PRO A 576 27.43 24.21 12.20
CA PRO A 576 27.61 22.79 11.90
C PRO A 576 27.02 22.40 10.54
N ASP A 577 27.74 21.59 9.76
CA ASP A 577 27.35 21.21 8.40
C ASP A 577 25.94 20.62 8.29
N ILE A 578 25.48 19.93 9.34
CA ILE A 578 24.15 19.33 9.42
C ILE A 578 23.01 20.37 9.48
N PHE A 579 23.31 21.59 9.92
CA PHE A 579 22.38 22.73 9.98
C PHE A 579 22.52 23.67 8.77
N SER A 580 22.97 23.13 7.63
CA SER A 580 23.03 23.85 6.35
C SER A 580 21.94 23.39 5.38
N LYS A 581 21.66 24.21 4.36
CA LYS A 581 20.63 23.96 3.33
C LYS A 581 19.27 23.62 3.94
N CYS A 582 18.74 24.59 4.66
CA CYS A 582 17.50 24.46 5.39
C CYS A 582 16.39 25.27 4.74
N ASP A 583 15.15 24.78 4.86
CA ASP A 583 13.96 25.53 4.45
C ASP A 583 12.80 25.25 5.40
N TRP A 584 11.84 26.17 5.47
CA TRP A 584 10.58 25.93 6.18
C TRP A 584 9.69 25.01 5.35
N THR A 585 9.15 23.99 6.01
CA THR A 585 8.31 22.98 5.38
C THR A 585 7.09 22.71 6.25
N ALA A 586 5.96 22.46 5.61
CA ALA A 586 4.71 22.11 6.27
C ALA A 586 4.01 21.03 5.45
N LEU A 587 3.65 19.92 6.11
CA LEU A 587 2.95 18.81 5.46
C LEU A 587 1.44 18.92 5.71
N PRO A 588 0.58 18.89 4.68
CA PRO A 588 -0.86 19.00 4.81
C PRO A 588 -1.51 17.74 5.42
N PHE A 589 -2.47 17.96 6.33
CA PHE A 589 -3.34 16.98 7.01
C PHE A 589 -4.77 17.55 7.05
N GLY A 590 -5.48 17.51 5.91
CA GLY A 590 -6.76 18.20 5.79
C GLY A 590 -6.57 19.72 5.88
N ASP A 591 -7.36 20.41 6.70
CA ASP A 591 -7.24 21.86 6.91
C ASP A 591 -6.09 22.25 7.87
N TYR A 592 -5.40 21.25 8.44
CA TYR A 592 -4.23 21.40 9.32
C TYR A 592 -2.93 21.11 8.56
N CYS A 593 -1.79 21.69 8.95
CA CYS A 593 -0.46 21.23 8.53
C CYS A 593 0.42 20.84 9.72
N SER A 594 1.23 19.78 9.58
CA SER A 594 2.14 19.33 10.63
C SER A 594 3.58 19.80 10.41
N ALA A 595 4.31 19.97 11.51
CA ALA A 595 5.73 20.30 11.54
C ALA A 595 6.60 19.08 11.20
N SER A 596 6.56 18.66 9.94
CA SER A 596 7.24 17.47 9.42
C SER A 596 8.26 17.82 8.34
N CYS A 597 9.37 17.10 8.32
CA CYS A 597 10.47 17.31 7.38
C CYS A 597 10.49 16.28 6.24
N PRO A 598 10.97 16.64 5.04
CA PRO A 598 11.24 15.68 3.96
C PRO A 598 12.21 14.57 4.38
N ALA A 599 12.16 13.44 3.66
CA ALA A 599 13.15 12.38 3.81
C ALA A 599 14.58 12.95 3.68
N ASP A 600 15.51 12.42 4.46
CA ASP A 600 16.92 12.88 4.52
C ASP A 600 17.15 14.33 4.99
N SER A 601 16.22 14.89 5.77
CA SER A 601 16.44 16.15 6.48
C SER A 601 16.17 16.02 7.98
N ILE A 602 16.64 17.01 8.75
CA ILE A 602 16.41 17.08 10.20
C ILE A 602 15.66 18.34 10.57
N ARG A 603 14.68 18.22 11.47
CA ARG A 603 13.99 19.38 12.06
C ARG A 603 14.92 20.06 13.05
N ILE A 604 15.11 21.36 12.90
CA ILE A 604 15.89 22.19 13.86
C ILE A 604 15.12 23.38 14.43
N ALA A 605 13.91 23.64 13.94
CA ALA A 605 12.97 24.60 14.50
C ALA A 605 11.53 24.25 14.13
N GLY A 606 10.57 24.81 14.85
CA GLY A 606 9.15 24.65 14.60
C GLY A 606 8.34 25.86 15.06
N GLN A 607 7.27 26.19 14.35
CA GLN A 607 6.34 27.25 14.75
C GLN A 607 4.93 27.04 14.19
N SER A 608 3.95 27.57 14.89
CA SER A 608 2.55 27.58 14.46
C SER A 608 2.32 28.64 13.39
N VAL A 609 1.51 28.27 12.41
CA VAL A 609 1.13 29.10 11.26
C VAL A 609 -0.38 29.15 11.09
N SER A 610 -0.89 30.28 10.64
CA SER A 610 -2.30 30.47 10.28
C SER A 610 -2.37 31.34 9.02
N PHE A 611 -3.11 30.90 8.02
CA PHE A 611 -3.29 31.60 6.75
C PHE A 611 -4.69 32.20 6.69
N ARG A 612 -4.83 33.42 6.16
CA ARG A 612 -6.15 34.06 6.00
C ARG A 612 -6.88 33.42 4.82
N THR A 613 -8.17 33.16 5.01
CA THR A 613 -9.07 32.49 4.07
C THR A 613 -9.49 33.34 2.86
N ASP A 614 -8.88 34.51 2.64
CA ASP A 614 -9.27 35.47 1.58
C ASP A 614 -8.40 35.40 0.32
N GLN A 615 -7.47 34.45 0.24
CA GLN A 615 -6.70 34.16 -0.96
C GLN A 615 -6.95 32.72 -1.42
N THR A 616 -6.91 32.49 -2.73
CA THR A 616 -6.80 31.13 -3.30
C THR A 616 -5.72 30.41 -2.52
N ASN A 617 -6.05 29.34 -1.79
CA ASN A 617 -5.11 28.62 -0.93
C ASN A 617 -4.36 27.57 -1.79
N PRO A 618 -3.14 27.85 -2.31
CA PRO A 618 -2.41 26.87 -3.10
C PRO A 618 -1.86 25.71 -2.26
N HIS A 619 -1.88 25.82 -0.92
CA HIS A 619 -1.25 24.88 0.01
C HIS A 619 -2.22 23.82 0.58
N GLY A 620 -3.53 24.12 0.60
CA GLY A 620 -4.59 23.16 0.98
C GLY A 620 -4.89 23.04 2.48
N TYR A 621 -4.34 23.92 3.33
CA TYR A 621 -4.59 23.99 4.78
C TYR A 621 -4.70 25.44 5.26
N SER A 622 -5.45 25.71 6.33
CA SER A 622 -5.70 27.06 6.86
C SER A 622 -4.90 27.38 8.13
N TYR A 623 -4.44 26.36 8.86
CA TYR A 623 -3.66 26.53 10.08
C TYR A 623 -2.78 25.30 10.35
N GLY A 624 -1.85 25.40 11.29
CA GLY A 624 -1.07 24.25 11.74
C GLY A 624 0.31 24.64 12.22
N ASN A 625 1.30 23.81 11.92
CA ASN A 625 2.70 24.01 12.28
C ASN A 625 3.61 23.70 11.10
N GLU A 626 4.68 24.48 10.98
CA GLU A 626 5.77 24.26 10.03
C GLU A 626 7.06 23.91 10.78
N ALA A 627 7.95 23.20 10.09
CA ALA A 627 9.26 22.78 10.58
C ALA A 627 10.36 23.36 9.70
N TYR A 628 11.44 23.85 10.31
CA TYR A 628 12.64 24.25 9.60
C TYR A 628 13.57 23.04 9.47
N CYS A 629 13.77 22.59 8.24
CA CYS A 629 14.33 21.28 7.94
C CYS A 629 15.64 21.41 7.17
N CYS A 630 16.72 20.83 7.70
CA CYS A 630 18.06 20.94 7.14
C CYS A 630 18.52 19.65 6.45
N SER A 631 19.01 19.79 5.21
CA SER A 631 19.51 18.70 4.37
C SER A 631 21.04 18.57 4.36
N GLY A 632 21.75 19.41 5.12
CA GLY A 632 23.18 19.27 5.36
C GLY A 632 24.11 19.40 4.14
N ALA A 633 25.42 19.46 4.38
CA ALA A 633 26.43 19.41 3.32
C ALA A 633 26.65 17.95 2.85
N LYS A 634 26.81 17.74 1.52
CA LYS A 634 27.18 16.42 0.98
C LYS A 634 28.62 16.11 1.39
N GLN A 635 28.83 14.99 2.09
CA GLN A 635 30.18 14.51 2.43
C GLN A 635 30.86 14.02 1.14
N VAL A 636 31.91 14.71 0.70
CA VAL A 636 32.83 14.22 -0.33
C VAL A 636 33.78 13.26 0.37
N SER A 637 33.52 11.94 0.28
CA SER A 637 34.43 10.96 0.85
C SER A 637 35.74 10.94 0.06
N THR A 638 36.82 11.43 0.68
CA THR A 638 38.19 11.23 0.19
C THR A 638 38.56 9.76 0.39
N PRO A 639 38.93 8.99 -0.66
CA PRO A 639 39.24 7.56 -0.49
C PRO A 639 40.56 7.39 0.27
N GLN A 640 40.52 6.83 1.48
CA GLN A 640 41.70 6.31 2.16
C GLN A 640 41.95 4.88 1.68
N SER A 641 43.15 4.67 1.15
CA SER A 641 43.62 3.45 0.48
C SER A 641 43.81 2.27 1.43
N SER A 642 43.15 1.16 1.15
CA SER A 642 43.74 -0.17 1.35
C SER A 642 43.24 -1.09 0.23
N ALA A 643 44.19 -1.60 -0.54
CA ALA A 643 43.99 -2.28 -1.80
C ALA A 643 43.44 -3.71 -1.64
N SER A 644 42.37 -4.03 -2.38
CA SER A 644 42.37 -5.17 -3.31
C SER A 644 41.29 -4.99 -4.38
N THR A 645 41.78 -4.78 -5.61
CA THR A 645 41.19 -5.12 -6.90
C THR A 645 39.82 -4.53 -7.26
N VAL A 646 39.92 -3.35 -7.83
CA VAL A 646 38.92 -2.58 -8.57
C VAL A 646 38.42 -3.36 -9.80
N LEU A 647 37.12 -3.68 -9.84
CA LEU A 647 36.36 -3.79 -11.08
C LEU A 647 35.54 -2.50 -11.20
N LYS A 648 36.16 -1.50 -11.81
CA LYS A 648 35.55 -0.20 -12.13
C LYS A 648 34.45 -0.43 -13.16
N GLU A 649 33.36 0.30 -13.00
CA GLU A 649 32.35 0.60 -14.03
C GLU A 649 33.02 1.31 -15.23
N GLN A 650 33.78 0.56 -16.03
CA GLN A 650 34.32 1.02 -17.31
C GLN A 650 33.23 1.06 -18.40
N THR A 651 32.12 0.35 -18.21
CA THR A 651 31.12 0.12 -19.25
C THR A 651 30.30 1.35 -19.64
N ALA A 652 30.00 2.28 -18.74
CA ALA A 652 29.14 3.43 -19.08
C ALA A 652 29.87 4.54 -19.85
N GLU A 653 31.11 4.84 -19.50
CA GLU A 653 31.95 5.80 -20.24
C GLU A 653 32.54 5.18 -21.52
N GLU A 654 32.94 3.89 -21.49
CA GLU A 654 33.34 3.19 -22.72
C GLU A 654 32.16 3.04 -23.69
N PHE A 655 30.95 2.70 -23.21
CA PHE A 655 29.76 2.65 -24.06
C PHE A 655 29.42 4.03 -24.64
N ARG A 656 29.52 5.11 -23.86
CA ARG A 656 29.36 6.47 -24.39
C ARG A 656 30.42 6.81 -25.43
N GLY A 657 31.66 6.41 -25.21
CA GLY A 657 32.75 6.57 -26.18
C GLY A 657 32.53 5.78 -27.46
N TYR A 658 32.16 4.51 -27.36
CA TYR A 658 31.86 3.63 -28.50
C TYR A 658 30.59 4.07 -29.26
N LEU A 659 29.57 4.55 -28.55
CA LEU A 659 28.36 5.11 -29.14
C LEU A 659 28.67 6.39 -29.92
N GLN A 660 29.50 7.28 -29.37
CA GLN A 660 29.93 8.49 -30.09
C GLN A 660 30.79 8.16 -31.32
N GLN A 661 31.67 7.15 -31.24
CA GLN A 661 32.46 6.69 -32.38
C GLN A 661 31.59 6.03 -33.47
N PHE A 662 30.61 5.21 -33.08
CA PHE A 662 29.67 4.57 -34.00
C PHE A 662 28.76 5.59 -34.71
N LEU A 663 28.25 6.59 -33.97
CA LEU A 663 27.46 7.68 -34.54
C LEU A 663 28.27 8.57 -35.50
N ALA A 664 29.59 8.67 -35.29
CA ALA A 664 30.47 9.47 -36.15
C ALA A 664 30.88 8.75 -37.45
N ASN A 665 30.91 7.40 -37.47
CA ASN A 665 31.17 6.63 -38.68
C ASN A 665 30.52 5.24 -38.59
N PRO A 666 29.32 5.03 -39.18
CA PRO A 666 28.52 3.83 -39.00
C PRO A 666 29.02 2.68 -39.88
N VAL A 667 30.19 2.14 -39.56
CA VAL A 667 30.65 0.84 -40.08
C VAL A 667 31.01 -0.02 -38.88
N ILE A 668 30.39 -1.20 -38.78
CA ILE A 668 30.62 -2.15 -37.69
C ILE A 668 32.11 -2.50 -37.66
N PRO A 669 32.82 -2.31 -36.53
CA PRO A 669 34.23 -2.68 -36.44
C PRO A 669 34.42 -4.20 -36.62
N GLU A 670 35.40 -4.58 -37.45
CA GLU A 670 35.80 -5.98 -37.60
C GLU A 670 36.13 -6.61 -36.23
N GLY A 671 35.55 -7.77 -35.96
CA GLY A 671 35.71 -8.52 -34.71
C GLY A 671 34.56 -8.39 -33.69
N LEU A 672 33.58 -7.50 -33.89
CA LEU A 672 32.41 -7.43 -33.00
C LEU A 672 31.44 -8.61 -33.23
N ALA A 673 31.33 -9.09 -34.48
CA ALA A 673 30.50 -10.25 -34.83
C ALA A 673 30.96 -11.54 -34.13
N ASP A 674 32.28 -11.76 -34.05
CA ASP A 674 32.86 -12.95 -33.43
C ASP A 674 32.67 -12.97 -31.91
N ARG A 675 32.61 -11.79 -31.27
CA ARG A 675 32.36 -11.67 -29.82
C ARG A 675 30.89 -11.85 -29.45
N VAL A 676 29.96 -11.50 -30.35
CA VAL A 676 28.52 -11.77 -30.17
C VAL A 676 28.23 -13.25 -30.37
N ALA A 677 28.90 -13.92 -31.31
CA ALA A 677 28.76 -15.36 -31.53
C ALA A 677 29.36 -16.23 -30.39
N ALA A 678 30.24 -15.68 -29.56
CA ALA A 678 30.81 -16.37 -28.40
C ALA A 678 30.02 -16.12 -27.09
N ALA A 679 29.05 -15.19 -27.11
CA ALA A 679 28.21 -14.84 -25.97
C ALA A 679 26.74 -15.31 -26.13
N LEU A 680 26.38 -15.80 -27.32
CA LEU A 680 25.22 -16.66 -27.58
C LEU A 680 25.67 -18.13 -27.50
#